data_AF-A0A0D0CWP2-F1
#
_entry.id   AF-A0A0D0CWP2-F1
#
_cell.length_a   1.000
_cell.length_b   1.000
_cell.length_c   1.000
_cell.angle_alpha   90.00
_cell.angle_beta   90.00
_cell.angle_gamma   90.00
#
_symmetry.space_group_name_H-M   'P 1'
#
loop_
_entity.id
_entity.type
_entity.pdbx_description
1 polymer ?
#
loop_
_entity_poly.entity_id
_entity_poly.type
_entity_poly.pdbx_seq_one_letter_code
_entity_poly.pdbx_strand_id
1 'polypeptide(L)'
;EIVRFLSELGVIDDTIATQLHVDTDTPSPTKPTLRSGLYIIRTTEQKGNTKQIFLLYWPEPGTWDDSAASSVRRNRVTFMRYLTKMCDQVVALISSEHAQTIVWNENDENDNDALDVDQDESDRMFTFEVAQTNDQEESVTIREGFKAASDRIALPETPALGSANTDSVKPFLLFGESAQGFMTVEHQEAKLVADTFRTRTFTPLQLEGHLTSDCLHLSESLDDEALKILVRFGLEKRFPQECSKWKHESSAVQNLSKSRVASEIARAKTELQKATPNLRRSLHEAILDQVKRLYPCLDRQSFPYLASFGERAVESPEPLSQLIKLYPKLNQHVTQQLRQPSQLNITDKEFREARDRICLAKELIPIVKKVDKQKRGCILHAALVWELEYVKDVMKANFKSLTTKHKVIADPPTNWAIQGLRKIIPGNANSDLVDGLVRDATRAAQQTTDTKFLTELDRDVERHPELKKLADDARGRACVYLEPAIGRLLKKLVISVQQIQEADCDTRIKREHGSREEEEQRKLRIDLIRRLNNISKQMHHTHTLHINAVEEPTRSHYYGSALSNSSQSYQISGSRESQEDPTVVYTVHLMNLTAQDQHELQLNPTAIPSPRFRFIHDFRLPQGHSVVRAQLLEGEKLLLVVADRNGNLTVYLEGLAGVDGAIQRGRGKALNRDKIGQDFLLAYDESKRMLGVVSSDRLLLHIFVFDDARGFQAFGSSINLNAWYNEGSSIRHACFISGTEELLLVDSQAQARVFSLLTLQFRPATLVLEQVPFSVSSTPDGSCLLVAQVRGSEMAVTAYHWDTFGSTEGIALDIPNLQAGDDLQVTSLVNRSAVHLAKLDFSAHTCHSYALAITRKITEFMFKERGVRGGTSSCSTNTTAHNCIIDCHSEVWTRFPVLPAVQRETISSSSLRSPRTLVFVTDRDFPMFASHFAEMIHTFERATKKPTGDVLKSVRVSAASFAVFSNELCGGHPWNVSQYRAGEWVVDFLCLIPIHIAITKENRFVPLKDGVYSPDLERSLLGADVNRIVDSLSFGWYESLFQSYMASKPVKVVSSMGEQSVGKSFALNHLVDTSFAGSAMRTTEGVWMSVTPTQEALIVALDFEGQSVSFMS
;
A
#
# COMPACT_ATOMS: atom_id res chain seq x y z
N GLU A 1 25.28 -27.06 -36.96
CA GLU A 1 25.72 -28.37 -37.53
C GLU A 1 24.70 -29.50 -37.50
N ILE A 2 24.03 -29.86 -36.38
CA ILE A 2 23.09 -31.01 -36.39
C ILE A 2 21.95 -30.82 -37.41
N VAL A 3 21.29 -29.65 -37.41
CA VAL A 3 20.23 -29.34 -38.39
C VAL A 3 20.75 -29.43 -39.82
N ARG A 4 21.95 -28.88 -40.08
CA ARG A 4 22.63 -28.97 -41.38
C ARG A 4 22.83 -30.42 -41.83
N PHE A 5 23.24 -31.31 -40.92
CA PHE A 5 23.38 -32.74 -41.20
C PHE A 5 22.03 -33.41 -41.52
N LEU A 6 20.97 -33.08 -40.78
CA LEU A 6 19.63 -33.62 -41.05
C LEU A 6 19.07 -33.18 -42.41
N SER A 7 19.34 -31.93 -42.81
CA SER A 7 18.99 -31.41 -44.14
C SER A 7 19.77 -32.14 -45.25
N GLU A 8 21.07 -32.38 -45.06
CA GLU A 8 21.90 -33.11 -46.03
C GLU A 8 21.46 -34.58 -46.20
N LEU A 9 20.95 -35.20 -45.12
CA LEU A 9 20.35 -36.53 -45.17
C LEU A 9 18.95 -36.55 -45.83
N GLY A 10 18.37 -35.39 -46.14
CA GLY A 10 17.02 -35.28 -46.70
C GLY A 10 15.90 -35.72 -45.76
N VAL A 11 16.15 -35.72 -44.44
CA VAL A 11 15.18 -36.16 -43.41
C VAL A 11 14.25 -35.02 -42.98
N ILE A 12 14.71 -33.78 -43.11
CA ILE A 12 13.95 -32.57 -42.79
C ILE A 12 13.88 -31.64 -44.00
N ASP A 13 12.80 -30.91 -44.14
CA ASP A 13 12.66 -29.83 -45.12
C ASP A 13 13.09 -28.47 -44.52
N ASP A 14 13.14 -27.43 -45.36
CA ASP A 14 13.52 -26.06 -44.95
C ASP A 14 12.59 -25.50 -43.85
N THR A 15 11.34 -25.95 -43.79
CA THR A 15 10.36 -25.49 -42.81
C THR A 15 10.67 -26.05 -41.42
N ILE A 16 10.97 -27.35 -41.34
CA ILE A 16 11.38 -28.03 -40.11
C ILE A 16 12.76 -27.55 -39.67
N ALA A 17 13.69 -27.37 -40.60
CA ALA A 17 15.01 -26.81 -40.30
C ALA A 17 14.91 -25.43 -39.62
N THR A 18 14.04 -24.56 -40.14
CA THR A 18 13.79 -23.24 -39.53
C THR A 18 13.21 -23.37 -38.12
N GLN A 19 12.28 -24.30 -37.89
CA GLN A 19 11.66 -24.52 -36.57
C GLN A 19 12.66 -25.06 -35.54
N LEU A 20 13.57 -25.94 -35.95
CA LEU A 20 14.61 -26.50 -35.08
C LEU A 20 15.69 -25.48 -34.68
N HIS A 21 15.75 -24.33 -35.34
CA HIS A 21 16.64 -23.21 -35.00
C HIS A 21 15.99 -22.16 -34.08
N VAL A 22 14.67 -22.25 -33.79
CA VAL A 22 13.99 -21.28 -32.93
C VAL A 22 14.30 -21.58 -31.46
N ASP A 23 14.79 -20.57 -30.75
CA ASP A 23 15.21 -20.66 -29.36
C ASP A 23 14.05 -20.99 -28.40
N THR A 24 14.26 -21.95 -27.50
CA THR A 24 13.22 -22.58 -26.66
C THR A 24 13.00 -21.91 -25.30
N ASP A 25 13.69 -20.80 -25.00
CA ASP A 25 13.67 -20.13 -23.68
C ASP A 25 12.34 -19.48 -23.29
N THR A 26 11.35 -19.44 -24.19
CA THR A 26 9.98 -19.02 -23.86
C THR A 26 8.99 -20.13 -24.20
N PRO A 27 8.53 -20.94 -23.22
CA PRO A 27 7.57 -22.00 -23.46
C PRO A 27 6.20 -21.39 -23.77
N SER A 28 5.94 -21.17 -25.07
CA SER A 28 4.58 -20.93 -25.56
C SER A 28 3.85 -22.26 -25.66
N PRO A 29 2.72 -22.48 -24.97
CA PRO A 29 1.98 -23.75 -25.02
C PRO A 29 1.39 -24.09 -26.40
N THR A 30 1.58 -23.21 -27.39
CA THR A 30 1.02 -23.30 -28.75
C THR A 30 2.02 -23.67 -29.84
N LYS A 31 3.33 -23.80 -29.56
CA LYS A 31 4.34 -24.17 -30.57
C LYS A 31 5.00 -25.52 -30.25
N PRO A 32 5.15 -26.42 -31.24
CA PRO A 32 5.84 -27.69 -31.04
C PRO A 32 7.35 -27.45 -30.84
N THR A 33 7.94 -28.07 -29.82
CA THR A 33 9.38 -27.99 -29.51
C THR A 33 9.97 -29.39 -29.34
N LEU A 34 11.26 -29.56 -29.70
CA LEU A 34 11.98 -30.83 -29.55
C LEU A 34 12.73 -30.84 -28.21
N ARG A 35 12.47 -31.84 -27.36
CA ARG A 35 13.14 -31.97 -26.05
C ARG A 35 14.55 -32.52 -26.20
N SER A 36 15.43 -32.24 -25.24
CA SER A 36 16.73 -32.94 -25.17
C SER A 36 16.55 -34.45 -25.01
N GLY A 37 17.37 -35.25 -25.67
CA GLY A 37 17.32 -36.71 -25.61
C GLY A 37 17.93 -37.42 -26.82
N LEU A 38 17.77 -38.74 -26.85
CA LEU A 38 18.23 -39.60 -27.95
C LEU A 38 17.11 -39.87 -28.94
N TYR A 39 17.37 -39.62 -30.21
CA TYR A 39 16.42 -39.75 -31.31
C TYR A 39 16.92 -40.75 -32.36
N ILE A 40 16.03 -41.62 -32.82
CA ILE A 40 16.33 -42.58 -33.89
C ILE A 40 15.91 -41.98 -35.23
N ILE A 41 16.87 -41.73 -36.09
CA ILE A 41 16.66 -41.21 -37.44
C ILE A 41 16.76 -42.37 -38.42
N ARG A 42 15.73 -42.53 -39.26
CA ARG A 42 15.69 -43.53 -40.32
C ARG A 42 15.87 -42.83 -41.65
N THR A 43 16.85 -43.25 -42.44
CA THR A 43 17.00 -42.74 -43.81
C THR A 43 16.10 -43.49 -44.78
N THR A 44 15.84 -42.87 -45.93
CA THR A 44 15.02 -43.43 -47.02
C THR A 44 15.76 -44.49 -47.83
N GLU A 45 17.09 -44.58 -47.74
CA GLU A 45 17.90 -45.57 -48.45
C GLU A 45 17.80 -46.96 -47.78
N GLN A 46 17.20 -47.93 -48.51
CA GLN A 46 17.19 -49.34 -48.14
C GLN A 46 17.97 -50.16 -49.17
N LYS A 47 19.00 -50.89 -48.72
CA LYS A 47 19.75 -51.84 -49.56
C LYS A 47 19.44 -53.26 -49.08
N GLY A 48 18.46 -53.92 -49.69
CA GLY A 48 18.04 -55.27 -49.30
C GLY A 48 17.39 -55.31 -47.91
N ASN A 49 17.83 -56.23 -47.03
CA ASN A 49 17.28 -56.38 -45.67
C ASN A 49 17.93 -55.46 -44.62
N THR A 50 18.89 -54.60 -45.01
CA THR A 50 19.55 -53.66 -44.09
C THR A 50 18.94 -52.26 -44.19
N LYS A 51 18.74 -51.63 -43.03
CA LYS A 51 18.25 -50.25 -42.91
C LYS A 51 19.31 -49.39 -42.25
N GLN A 52 19.53 -48.21 -42.81
CA GLN A 52 20.42 -47.23 -42.21
C GLN A 52 19.70 -46.43 -41.13
N ILE A 53 20.34 -46.35 -39.97
CA ILE A 53 19.81 -45.71 -38.77
C ILE A 53 20.91 -44.84 -38.15
N PHE A 54 20.56 -43.61 -37.79
CA PHE A 54 21.39 -42.75 -36.96
C PHE A 54 20.75 -42.60 -35.59
N LEU A 55 21.56 -42.68 -34.54
CA LEU A 55 21.15 -42.31 -33.19
C LEU A 55 21.70 -40.92 -32.91
N LEU A 56 20.81 -39.94 -32.79
CA LEU A 56 21.14 -38.54 -32.57
C LEU A 56 20.92 -38.18 -31.11
N TYR A 57 21.96 -37.65 -30.45
CA TYR A 57 21.78 -36.92 -29.20
C TYR A 57 21.43 -35.46 -29.53
N TRP A 58 20.19 -35.07 -29.24
CA TRP A 58 19.77 -33.67 -29.29
C TRP A 58 20.02 -33.04 -27.92
N PRO A 59 20.95 -32.07 -27.81
CA PRO A 59 21.31 -31.48 -26.52
C PRO A 59 20.25 -30.49 -26.02
N GLU A 60 20.26 -30.22 -24.71
CA GLU A 60 19.57 -29.05 -24.14
C GLU A 60 20.44 -27.79 -24.28
N PRO A 61 19.87 -26.56 -24.22
CA PRO A 61 20.65 -25.32 -24.26
C PRO A 61 21.77 -25.29 -23.21
N GLY A 62 22.96 -24.84 -23.60
CA GLY A 62 24.14 -24.80 -22.73
C GLY A 62 24.76 -26.16 -22.40
N THR A 63 24.34 -27.27 -23.04
CA THR A 63 24.93 -28.62 -22.81
C THR A 63 26.45 -28.65 -22.99
N TRP A 64 26.94 -27.88 -23.96
CA TRP A 64 28.34 -27.91 -24.38
C TRP A 64 29.16 -26.74 -23.82
N ASP A 65 28.62 -26.06 -22.82
CA ASP A 65 29.33 -25.01 -22.09
C ASP A 65 30.09 -25.64 -20.92
N ASP A 66 31.35 -25.24 -20.70
CA ASP A 66 32.17 -25.74 -19.60
C ASP A 66 31.59 -25.32 -18.23
N SER A 67 30.87 -24.19 -18.20
CA SER A 67 30.16 -23.67 -17.03
C SER A 67 28.72 -24.19 -16.88
N ALA A 68 28.32 -25.21 -17.65
CA ALA A 68 26.98 -25.77 -17.60
C ALA A 68 26.56 -26.18 -16.17
N ALA A 69 25.29 -25.95 -15.85
CA ALA A 69 24.72 -26.33 -14.56
C ALA A 69 24.91 -27.84 -14.28
N SER A 70 25.09 -28.22 -13.01
CA SER A 70 25.36 -29.61 -12.60
C SER A 70 24.31 -30.61 -13.14
N SER A 71 23.04 -30.22 -13.21
CA SER A 71 21.97 -31.04 -13.80
C SER A 71 22.21 -31.31 -15.30
N VAL A 72 22.58 -30.29 -16.06
CA VAL A 72 22.87 -30.36 -17.49
C VAL A 72 24.11 -31.22 -17.75
N ARG A 73 25.17 -31.05 -16.95
CA ARG A 73 26.38 -31.92 -17.01
C ARG A 73 26.04 -33.38 -16.75
N ARG A 74 25.20 -33.68 -15.74
CA ARG A 74 24.76 -35.05 -15.43
C ARG A 74 23.93 -35.67 -16.56
N ASN A 75 23.04 -34.90 -17.18
CA ASN A 75 22.25 -35.33 -18.34
C ASN A 75 23.16 -35.63 -19.54
N ARG A 76 24.09 -34.73 -19.86
CA ARG A 76 25.12 -34.91 -20.89
C ARG A 76 25.86 -36.23 -20.72
N VAL A 77 26.44 -36.46 -19.54
CA VAL A 77 27.19 -37.69 -19.23
C VAL A 77 26.32 -38.93 -19.38
N THR A 78 25.05 -38.88 -18.97
CA THR A 78 24.14 -40.01 -19.06
C THR A 78 23.77 -40.34 -20.52
N PHE A 79 23.40 -39.35 -21.32
CA PHE A 79 23.08 -39.56 -22.73
C PHE A 79 24.32 -39.96 -23.54
N MET A 80 25.50 -39.39 -23.25
CA MET A 80 26.76 -39.79 -23.88
C MET A 80 27.14 -41.23 -23.53
N ARG A 81 26.87 -41.68 -22.29
CA ARG A 81 27.03 -43.10 -21.93
C ARG A 81 26.16 -43.99 -22.81
N TYR A 82 24.87 -43.68 -22.94
CA TYR A 82 23.97 -44.49 -23.78
C TYR A 82 24.41 -44.46 -25.25
N LEU A 83 24.73 -43.29 -25.79
CA LEU A 83 25.19 -43.14 -27.17
C LEU A 83 26.44 -43.99 -27.47
N THR A 84 27.45 -43.92 -26.59
CA THR A 84 28.73 -44.65 -26.77
C THR A 84 28.63 -46.15 -26.49
N LYS A 85 27.60 -46.60 -25.76
CA LYS A 85 27.30 -48.03 -25.59
C LYS A 85 26.49 -48.59 -26.77
N MET A 86 25.58 -47.80 -27.33
CA MET A 86 24.70 -48.22 -28.43
C MET A 86 25.32 -48.12 -29.82
N CYS A 87 26.37 -47.30 -29.98
CA CYS A 87 27.02 -47.03 -31.24
C CYS A 87 28.52 -47.28 -31.15
N ASP A 88 29.08 -48.11 -32.05
CA ASP A 88 30.52 -48.24 -32.18
C ASP A 88 31.15 -47.09 -32.99
N GLN A 89 30.40 -46.52 -33.93
CA GLN A 89 30.83 -45.38 -34.74
C GLN A 89 30.09 -44.13 -34.25
N VAL A 90 30.81 -43.21 -33.61
CA VAL A 90 30.28 -41.97 -33.03
C VAL A 90 30.86 -40.77 -33.75
N VAL A 91 30.01 -39.76 -33.98
CA VAL A 91 30.38 -38.53 -34.69
C VAL A 91 29.98 -37.32 -33.85
N ALA A 92 30.92 -36.41 -33.63
CA ALA A 92 30.69 -35.14 -32.97
C ALA A 92 30.69 -34.01 -34.00
N LEU A 93 29.56 -33.33 -34.16
CA LEU A 93 29.41 -32.22 -35.12
C LEU A 93 29.68 -30.89 -34.42
N ILE A 94 30.85 -30.29 -34.64
CA ILE A 94 31.33 -29.09 -33.95
C ILE A 94 31.12 -27.87 -34.85
N SER A 95 30.48 -26.82 -34.34
CA SER A 95 30.35 -25.54 -35.05
C SER A 95 31.69 -24.81 -35.11
N SER A 96 31.87 -23.95 -36.12
CA SER A 96 33.08 -23.11 -36.22
C SER A 96 33.28 -22.23 -34.98
N GLU A 97 32.19 -21.81 -34.33
CA GLU A 97 32.20 -21.04 -33.09
C GLU A 97 32.73 -21.86 -31.91
N HIS A 98 32.21 -23.07 -31.68
CA HIS A 98 32.70 -23.91 -30.59
C HIS A 98 34.16 -24.34 -30.84
N ALA A 99 34.51 -24.69 -32.09
CA ALA A 99 35.87 -25.08 -32.45
C ALA A 99 36.92 -23.99 -32.17
N GLN A 100 36.56 -22.70 -32.29
CA GLN A 100 37.45 -21.57 -32.00
C GLN A 100 37.80 -21.41 -30.52
N THR A 101 36.98 -21.97 -29.65
CA THR A 101 37.11 -21.81 -28.19
C THR A 101 37.74 -23.02 -27.50
N ILE A 102 38.06 -24.07 -28.26
CA ILE A 102 38.75 -25.25 -27.72
C ILE A 102 40.19 -24.87 -27.41
N VAL A 103 40.59 -25.13 -26.17
CA VAL A 103 41.98 -24.95 -25.73
C VAL A 103 42.65 -26.31 -25.67
N TRP A 104 43.79 -26.44 -26.36
CA TRP A 104 44.61 -27.64 -26.36
C TRP A 104 45.71 -27.49 -25.30
N ASN A 105 45.90 -28.49 -24.44
CA ASN A 105 47.03 -28.51 -23.54
C ASN A 105 48.32 -28.68 -24.37
N GLU A 106 49.20 -27.67 -24.36
CA GLU A 106 50.53 -27.81 -24.94
C GLU A 106 51.41 -28.59 -23.96
N ASN A 107 52.14 -29.59 -24.47
CA ASN A 107 53.07 -30.42 -23.72
C ASN A 107 54.17 -29.56 -23.07
N ASP A 108 53.97 -29.15 -21.82
CA ASP A 108 55.09 -28.74 -20.97
C ASP A 108 55.67 -29.99 -20.29
N GLU A 109 56.72 -30.53 -20.94
CA GLU A 109 57.69 -31.41 -20.31
C GLU A 109 58.36 -30.67 -19.14
N ASN A 110 57.74 -30.70 -17.96
CA ASN A 110 58.41 -30.41 -16.70
C ASN A 110 57.94 -31.41 -15.65
N ASP A 111 58.70 -32.51 -15.56
CA ASP A 111 58.83 -33.30 -14.34
C ASP A 111 59.21 -32.37 -13.18
N ASN A 112 58.23 -32.00 -12.35
CA ASN A 112 58.49 -31.59 -10.98
C ASN A 112 57.39 -32.12 -10.06
N ASP A 113 57.82 -32.99 -9.16
CA ASP A 113 57.09 -33.63 -8.09
C ASP A 113 56.43 -32.62 -7.13
N ALA A 114 55.16 -32.33 -7.36
CA ALA A 114 54.15 -32.06 -6.33
C ALA A 114 52.79 -32.04 -7.04
N LEU A 115 52.13 -33.20 -7.13
CA LEU A 115 50.79 -33.30 -7.69
C LEU A 115 49.79 -32.72 -6.68
N ASP A 116 49.46 -31.43 -6.83
CA ASP A 116 48.23 -30.85 -6.30
C ASP A 116 47.06 -31.47 -7.06
N VAL A 117 46.46 -32.48 -6.42
CA VAL A 117 45.22 -33.13 -6.85
C VAL A 117 44.08 -32.24 -6.39
N ASP A 118 43.84 -31.14 -7.10
CA ASP A 118 42.68 -30.27 -6.89
C ASP A 118 42.21 -29.71 -8.23
N GLN A 119 41.56 -30.55 -9.04
CA GLN A 119 40.67 -30.10 -10.10
C GLN A 119 39.52 -31.11 -10.27
N ASP A 120 38.33 -30.66 -9.90
CA ASP A 120 37.01 -31.24 -10.19
C ASP A 120 36.71 -32.66 -9.66
N GLU A 121 37.05 -32.92 -8.39
CA GLU A 121 36.53 -34.06 -7.62
C GLU A 121 35.07 -33.88 -7.15
N SER A 122 34.15 -33.59 -8.09
CA SER A 122 32.71 -33.66 -7.81
C SER A 122 32.12 -35.07 -8.01
N ASP A 123 32.92 -36.09 -8.31
CA ASP A 123 32.45 -37.48 -8.35
C ASP A 123 33.51 -38.48 -7.81
N ARG A 124 33.55 -38.58 -6.47
CA ARG A 124 33.86 -39.77 -5.65
C ARG A 124 35.12 -40.59 -5.98
N MET A 125 36.25 -40.26 -5.37
CA MET A 125 37.13 -41.27 -4.72
C MET A 125 37.96 -40.65 -3.59
N PHE A 126 37.29 -40.20 -2.54
CA PHE A 126 37.98 -39.92 -1.29
C PHE A 126 38.21 -41.21 -0.50
N THR A 127 39.42 -41.43 -0.01
CA THR A 127 39.68 -42.49 0.98
C THR A 127 39.32 -41.93 2.35
N PHE A 128 38.06 -42.10 2.74
CA PHE A 128 37.58 -41.63 4.02
C PHE A 128 37.78 -42.70 5.10
N GLU A 129 38.25 -42.27 6.27
CA GLU A 129 38.10 -43.08 7.47
C GLU A 129 36.68 -42.87 7.99
N VAL A 130 35.91 -43.95 8.06
CA VAL A 130 34.57 -43.94 8.62
C VAL A 130 34.71 -43.84 10.13
N ALA A 131 34.60 -42.63 10.65
CA ALA A 131 34.36 -42.43 12.06
C ALA A 131 32.83 -42.34 12.25
N GLN A 132 32.26 -43.28 13.00
CA GLN A 132 30.90 -43.17 13.50
C GLN A 132 30.86 -41.95 14.43
N THR A 133 30.37 -40.81 13.93
CA THR A 133 30.43 -39.54 14.68
C THR A 133 29.18 -39.26 15.48
N ASN A 134 28.04 -39.81 15.09
CA ASN A 134 26.81 -39.81 15.88
C ASN A 134 26.01 -41.07 15.59
N ASP A 135 25.91 -41.95 16.58
CA ASP A 135 24.86 -42.97 16.67
C ASP A 135 23.80 -42.40 17.60
N GLN A 136 22.74 -41.84 17.02
CA GLN A 136 21.62 -41.33 17.81
C GLN A 136 20.46 -42.32 17.70
N GLU A 137 20.19 -43.01 18.82
CA GLU A 137 18.95 -43.76 18.98
C GLU A 137 17.76 -42.80 19.03
N GLU A 138 16.56 -43.32 18.75
CA GLU A 138 15.32 -42.57 18.98
C GLU A 138 15.24 -42.24 20.46
N SER A 139 15.38 -40.96 20.79
CA SER A 139 15.35 -40.50 22.16
C SER A 139 14.64 -39.15 22.22
N VAL A 140 14.00 -38.89 23.34
CA VAL A 140 13.49 -37.57 23.67
C VAL A 140 14.04 -37.24 25.04
N THR A 141 14.94 -36.26 25.08
CA THR A 141 15.51 -35.76 26.33
C THR A 141 14.96 -34.38 26.63
N ILE A 142 14.88 -34.07 27.91
CA ILE A 142 14.24 -32.86 28.40
C ILE A 142 15.28 -31.99 29.06
N ARG A 143 15.21 -30.70 28.77
CA ARG A 143 16.00 -29.67 29.46
C ARG A 143 15.10 -28.53 29.88
N GLU A 144 15.53 -27.80 30.90
CA GLU A 144 14.89 -26.54 31.27
C GLU A 144 14.89 -25.57 30.08
N GLY A 145 13.72 -25.02 29.79
CA GLY A 145 13.50 -24.05 28.73
C GLY A 145 13.45 -22.63 29.29
N PHE A 146 12.72 -21.75 28.59
CA PHE A 146 12.56 -20.37 29.02
C PHE A 146 11.59 -20.24 30.19
N LYS A 147 11.76 -19.15 30.95
CA LYS A 147 10.81 -18.66 31.95
C LYS A 147 10.54 -17.17 31.72
N ALA A 148 9.28 -16.82 31.45
CA ALA A 148 8.88 -15.44 31.16
C ALA A 148 7.81 -14.98 32.16
N ALA A 149 8.08 -13.88 32.86
CA ALA A 149 7.14 -13.32 33.82
C ALA A 149 6.14 -12.35 33.16
N SER A 150 4.91 -12.36 33.65
CA SER A 150 3.89 -11.35 33.32
C SER A 150 2.87 -11.27 34.44
N ASP A 151 2.62 -10.06 34.94
CA ASP A 151 1.64 -9.79 36.01
C ASP A 151 0.20 -10.17 35.59
N ARG A 152 -0.03 -10.37 34.29
CA ARG A 152 -1.33 -10.80 33.72
C ARG A 152 -1.54 -12.32 33.78
N ILE A 153 -0.50 -13.10 34.11
CA ILE A 153 -0.60 -14.55 34.37
C ILE A 153 -0.97 -14.72 35.85
N ALA A 154 -2.17 -14.30 36.21
CA ALA A 154 -2.70 -14.38 37.57
C ALA A 154 -4.11 -14.95 37.54
N LEU A 155 -4.48 -15.66 38.61
CA LEU A 155 -5.89 -15.99 38.82
C LEU A 155 -6.65 -14.70 39.13
N PRO A 156 -7.79 -14.43 38.49
CA PRO A 156 -8.57 -13.23 38.78
C PRO A 156 -9.03 -13.24 40.24
N GLU A 157 -8.86 -12.13 40.96
CA GLU A 157 -9.36 -12.00 42.33
C GLU A 157 -10.89 -12.16 42.35
N THR A 158 -11.41 -13.11 43.12
CA THR A 158 -12.86 -13.24 43.34
C THR A 158 -13.39 -11.95 43.96
N PRO A 159 -14.34 -11.25 43.32
CA PRO A 159 -14.91 -10.04 43.91
C PRO A 159 -15.60 -10.37 45.24
N ALA A 160 -15.31 -9.57 46.27
CA ALA A 160 -15.89 -9.72 47.59
C ALA A 160 -17.42 -9.57 47.53
N LEU A 161 -18.12 -10.64 47.89
CA LEU A 161 -19.52 -10.73 48.30
C LEU A 161 -20.53 -9.81 47.55
N GLY A 162 -21.19 -10.32 46.51
CA GLY A 162 -22.54 -9.85 46.18
C GLY A 162 -22.99 -9.71 44.71
N SER A 163 -22.16 -9.94 43.69
CA SER A 163 -22.67 -10.04 42.30
C SER A 163 -22.66 -11.49 41.83
N ALA A 164 -23.83 -12.00 41.47
CA ALA A 164 -24.00 -13.34 40.96
C ALA A 164 -23.49 -13.43 39.50
N ASN A 165 -22.66 -14.44 39.24
CA ASN A 165 -22.30 -15.00 37.94
C ASN A 165 -21.39 -14.15 37.02
N THR A 166 -20.12 -14.08 37.37
CA THR A 166 -19.04 -14.04 36.37
C THR A 166 -18.03 -15.12 36.74
N ASP A 167 -18.10 -16.28 36.07
CA ASP A 167 -17.04 -17.28 36.10
C ASP A 167 -15.79 -16.62 35.51
N SER A 168 -14.88 -16.13 36.36
CA SER A 168 -13.66 -15.49 35.89
C SER A 168 -12.81 -16.55 35.19
N VAL A 169 -12.66 -16.40 33.87
CA VAL A 169 -11.93 -17.38 33.06
C VAL A 169 -10.44 -17.18 33.34
N LYS A 170 -9.77 -18.23 33.82
CA LYS A 170 -8.31 -18.22 34.02
C LYS A 170 -7.59 -17.94 32.70
N PRO A 171 -6.44 -17.23 32.70
CA PRO A 171 -5.62 -17.09 31.50
C PRO A 171 -5.20 -18.46 30.93
N PHE A 172 -5.11 -18.57 29.61
CA PHE A 172 -4.69 -19.81 28.94
C PHE A 172 -3.76 -19.55 27.76
N LEU A 173 -2.90 -20.53 27.46
CA LEU A 173 -1.98 -20.45 26.33
C LEU A 173 -2.72 -20.61 25.01
N LEU A 174 -2.24 -19.91 23.99
CA LEU A 174 -2.73 -20.10 22.64
C LEU A 174 -2.10 -21.35 22.03
N PHE A 175 -2.83 -22.02 21.13
CA PHE A 175 -2.20 -23.01 20.28
C PHE A 175 -1.21 -22.30 19.34
N GLY A 176 -0.18 -22.99 18.87
CA GLY A 176 0.70 -22.47 17.83
C GLY A 176 1.95 -23.32 17.66
N GLU A 177 2.21 -23.77 16.44
CA GLU A 177 3.40 -24.57 16.13
C GLU A 177 4.64 -23.68 16.03
N SER A 178 4.49 -22.48 15.48
CA SER A 178 5.58 -21.54 15.15
C SER A 178 5.60 -20.25 15.98
N ALA A 179 4.49 -19.94 16.67
CA ALA A 179 4.32 -18.74 17.48
C ALA A 179 3.55 -19.09 18.76
N GLN A 180 3.81 -18.35 19.84
CA GLN A 180 3.18 -18.59 21.13
C GLN A 180 2.75 -17.28 21.80
N GLY A 181 1.79 -17.37 22.70
CA GLY A 181 1.24 -16.27 23.48
C GLY A 181 0.20 -16.80 24.46
N PHE A 182 -0.35 -15.93 25.29
CA PHE A 182 -1.47 -16.30 26.15
C PHE A 182 -2.61 -15.30 26.02
N MET A 183 -3.80 -15.72 26.41
CA MET A 183 -4.99 -14.90 26.33
C MET A 183 -5.62 -14.71 27.70
N THR A 184 -6.07 -13.48 27.97
CA THR A 184 -6.84 -13.11 29.16
C THR A 184 -8.24 -12.66 28.76
N VAL A 185 -9.22 -12.88 29.62
CA VAL A 185 -10.63 -12.60 29.35
C VAL A 185 -11.15 -11.60 30.39
N GLU A 186 -11.80 -10.54 29.93
CA GLU A 186 -12.42 -9.52 30.78
C GLU A 186 -13.87 -9.28 30.35
N HIS A 187 -14.79 -9.26 31.32
CA HIS A 187 -16.19 -8.94 31.06
C HIS A 187 -16.41 -7.43 31.14
N GLN A 188 -16.89 -6.83 30.05
CA GLN A 188 -17.24 -5.42 30.01
C GLN A 188 -18.77 -5.26 30.08
N GLU A 189 -19.22 -4.54 31.12
CA GLU A 189 -20.63 -4.20 31.26
C GLU A 189 -21.09 -3.23 30.16
N ALA A 190 -22.40 -3.23 29.90
CA ALA A 190 -23.01 -2.33 28.93
C ALA A 190 -22.65 -0.87 29.25
N LYS A 191 -22.02 -0.19 28.30
CA LYS A 191 -21.58 1.20 28.47
C LYS A 191 -22.22 2.08 27.41
N LEU A 192 -22.63 3.26 27.85
CA LEU A 192 -23.05 4.32 26.95
C LEU A 192 -21.78 5.03 26.44
N VAL A 193 -21.47 4.83 25.16
CA VAL A 193 -20.28 5.40 24.52
C VAL A 193 -20.72 6.58 23.65
N ALA A 194 -20.12 7.74 23.89
CA ALA A 194 -20.36 8.96 23.12
C ALA A 194 -19.14 9.24 22.22
N ASP A 195 -19.29 9.05 20.90
CA ASP A 195 -18.31 9.49 19.91
C ASP A 195 -18.51 10.99 19.65
N THR A 196 -17.73 11.84 20.33
CA THR A 196 -17.76 13.30 20.14
C THR A 196 -16.86 13.71 18.98
N PHE A 197 -17.41 14.37 17.96
CA PHE A 197 -16.66 14.87 16.82
C PHE A 197 -16.79 16.39 16.69
N ARG A 198 -15.64 17.09 16.74
CA ARG A 198 -15.59 18.56 16.61
C ARG A 198 -15.80 19.04 15.17
N THR A 199 -15.23 18.33 14.19
CA THR A 199 -15.36 18.65 12.76
C THR A 199 -15.18 17.38 11.96
N ARG A 200 -16.28 16.72 11.57
CA ARG A 200 -16.25 15.49 10.77
C ARG A 200 -16.93 15.73 9.44
N THR A 201 -16.29 15.25 8.37
CA THR A 201 -16.78 15.42 7.00
C THR A 201 -17.75 14.31 6.64
N PHE A 202 -18.97 14.65 6.25
CA PHE A 202 -19.98 13.70 5.78
C PHE A 202 -20.29 13.92 4.30
N THR A 203 -20.42 12.81 3.57
CA THR A 203 -21.01 12.83 2.22
C THR A 203 -22.54 12.95 2.31
N PRO A 204 -23.25 13.39 1.25
CA PRO A 204 -24.71 13.50 1.28
C PRO A 204 -25.41 12.18 1.62
N LEU A 205 -24.90 11.06 1.09
CA LEU A 205 -25.44 9.72 1.34
C LEU A 205 -25.24 9.26 2.79
N GLN A 206 -24.05 9.51 3.37
CA GLN A 206 -23.80 9.19 4.78
C GLN A 206 -24.67 10.04 5.70
N LEU A 207 -24.82 11.34 5.40
CA LEU A 207 -25.66 12.25 6.16
C LEU A 207 -27.14 11.84 6.09
N GLU A 208 -27.65 11.49 4.91
CA GLU A 208 -29.01 10.98 4.74
C GLU A 208 -29.23 9.70 5.56
N GLY A 209 -28.27 8.76 5.51
CA GLY A 209 -28.33 7.52 6.28
C GLY A 209 -28.46 7.76 7.78
N HIS A 210 -27.59 8.59 8.35
CA HIS A 210 -27.64 8.90 9.78
C HIS A 210 -28.89 9.69 10.19
N LEU A 211 -29.32 10.66 9.36
CA LEU A 211 -30.53 11.45 9.63
C LEU A 211 -31.82 10.62 9.55
N THR A 212 -31.78 9.47 8.87
CA THR A 212 -32.93 8.56 8.76
C THR A 212 -32.91 7.43 9.81
N SER A 213 -31.73 6.93 10.20
CA SER A 213 -31.59 5.78 11.10
C SER A 213 -31.57 6.10 12.59
N ASP A 214 -31.03 7.26 12.98
CA ASP A 214 -30.72 7.55 14.39
C ASP A 214 -31.84 8.39 15.06
N CYS A 215 -31.89 8.38 16.40
CA CYS A 215 -32.67 9.37 17.14
C CYS A 215 -31.94 10.72 17.08
N LEU A 216 -32.61 11.77 16.61
CA LEU A 216 -32.00 13.08 16.39
C LEU A 216 -32.16 14.00 17.60
N HIS A 217 -31.08 14.67 17.94
CA HIS A 217 -31.05 15.79 18.87
C HIS A 217 -30.34 16.99 18.25
N LEU A 218 -31.10 17.84 17.57
CA LEU A 218 -30.62 19.06 16.92
C LEU A 218 -30.48 20.19 17.95
N SER A 219 -29.35 20.89 17.96
CA SER A 219 -29.14 22.04 18.84
C SER A 219 -30.00 23.25 18.44
N GLU A 220 -30.60 23.95 19.41
CA GLU A 220 -31.32 25.21 19.17
C GLU A 220 -30.41 26.35 18.68
N SER A 221 -29.08 26.17 18.79
CA SER A 221 -28.07 27.09 18.29
C SER A 221 -27.79 26.98 16.79
N LEU A 222 -28.34 25.96 16.09
CA LEU A 222 -28.17 25.81 14.65
C LEU A 222 -28.65 27.04 13.90
N ASP A 223 -27.88 27.54 12.95
CA ASP A 223 -28.28 28.66 12.11
C ASP A 223 -29.26 28.24 10.99
N ASP A 224 -29.79 29.23 10.27
CA ASP A 224 -30.81 28.99 9.25
C ASP A 224 -30.26 28.21 8.05
N GLU A 225 -28.98 28.37 7.72
CA GLU A 225 -28.34 27.67 6.60
C GLU A 225 -28.04 26.21 6.96
N ALA A 226 -27.50 25.97 8.16
CA ALA A 226 -27.30 24.65 8.72
C ALA A 226 -28.61 23.85 8.73
N LEU A 227 -29.72 24.46 9.18
CA LEU A 227 -31.02 23.80 9.18
C LEU A 227 -31.53 23.51 7.76
N LYS A 228 -31.37 24.43 6.79
CA LYS A 228 -31.74 24.20 5.39
C LYS A 228 -30.97 23.03 4.77
N ILE A 229 -29.67 22.89 5.08
CA ILE A 229 -28.85 21.75 4.65
C ILE A 229 -29.44 20.44 5.18
N LEU A 230 -29.73 20.37 6.49
CA LEU A 230 -30.32 19.18 7.11
C LEU A 230 -31.70 18.84 6.53
N VAL A 231 -32.53 19.85 6.26
CA VAL A 231 -33.83 19.68 5.58
C VAL A 231 -33.66 19.07 4.19
N ARG A 232 -32.74 19.60 3.39
CA ARG A 232 -32.50 19.13 2.01
C ARG A 232 -32.05 17.68 1.91
N PHE A 233 -31.19 17.21 2.83
CA PHE A 233 -30.52 15.91 2.70
C PHE A 233 -31.11 14.77 3.54
N GLY A 234 -32.07 15.04 4.43
CA GLY A 234 -32.68 13.95 5.21
C GLY A 234 -33.95 14.29 5.96
N LEU A 235 -34.03 15.49 6.58
CA LEU A 235 -35.19 15.80 7.43
C LEU A 235 -36.48 15.96 6.62
N GLU A 236 -36.44 16.47 5.37
CA GLU A 236 -37.64 16.58 4.54
C GLU A 236 -38.21 15.21 4.14
N LYS A 237 -37.34 14.22 3.95
CA LYS A 237 -37.74 12.83 3.65
C LYS A 237 -38.35 12.13 4.85
N ARG A 238 -37.81 12.39 6.06
CA ARG A 238 -38.26 11.78 7.32
C ARG A 238 -39.47 12.48 7.95
N PHE A 239 -39.52 13.82 7.88
CA PHE A 239 -40.53 14.68 8.51
C PHE A 239 -41.14 15.69 7.50
N PRO A 240 -41.82 15.21 6.44
CA PRO A 240 -42.28 16.08 5.34
C PRO A 240 -43.33 17.11 5.78
N GLN A 241 -44.18 16.79 6.76
CA GLN A 241 -45.26 17.69 7.20
C GLN A 241 -44.71 18.91 7.97
N GLU A 242 -43.75 18.67 8.86
CA GLU A 242 -43.11 19.66 9.72
C GLU A 242 -42.21 20.59 8.89
N CYS A 243 -41.42 20.01 7.98
CA CYS A 243 -40.56 20.78 7.07
C CYS A 243 -41.38 21.63 6.10
N SER A 244 -42.47 21.11 5.52
CA SER A 244 -43.33 21.88 4.61
C SER A 244 -44.07 23.02 5.34
N LYS A 245 -44.57 22.77 6.55
CA LYS A 245 -45.18 23.80 7.41
C LYS A 245 -44.18 24.93 7.71
N TRP A 246 -42.97 24.60 8.13
CA TRP A 246 -41.93 25.60 8.38
C TRP A 246 -41.57 26.41 7.14
N LYS A 247 -41.39 25.77 5.97
CA LYS A 247 -41.14 26.47 4.69
C LYS A 247 -42.26 27.46 4.36
N HIS A 248 -43.52 27.06 4.57
CA HIS A 248 -44.67 27.93 4.33
C HIS A 248 -44.73 29.10 5.32
N GLU A 249 -44.60 28.84 6.62
CA GLU A 249 -44.61 29.89 7.67
C GLU A 249 -43.44 30.87 7.51
N SER A 250 -42.23 30.36 7.24
CA SER A 250 -41.04 31.18 6.97
C SER A 250 -41.25 32.08 5.75
N SER A 251 -41.79 31.54 4.64
CA SER A 251 -42.10 32.31 3.43
C SER A 251 -43.19 33.36 3.69
N ALA A 252 -44.20 33.04 4.50
CA ALA A 252 -45.24 33.98 4.90
C ALA A 252 -44.67 35.15 5.71
N VAL A 253 -43.77 34.89 6.66
CA VAL A 253 -43.09 35.94 7.45
C VAL A 253 -42.24 36.84 6.55
N GLN A 254 -41.45 36.28 5.63
CA GLN A 254 -40.65 37.08 4.69
C GLN A 254 -41.52 37.97 3.80
N ASN A 255 -42.62 37.43 3.27
CA ASN A 255 -43.52 38.18 2.39
C ASN A 255 -44.27 39.29 3.16
N LEU A 256 -44.72 39.02 4.39
CA LEU A 256 -45.34 40.00 5.27
C LEU A 256 -44.35 41.12 5.65
N SER A 257 -43.09 40.77 5.98
CA SER A 257 -42.02 41.73 6.27
C SER A 257 -41.76 42.65 5.08
N LYS A 258 -41.55 42.08 3.87
CA LYS A 258 -41.35 42.85 2.64
C LYS A 258 -42.51 43.81 2.35
N SER A 259 -43.75 43.36 2.51
CA SER A 259 -44.93 44.21 2.31
C SER A 259 -45.04 45.34 3.34
N ARG A 260 -44.71 45.07 4.61
CA ARG A 260 -44.72 46.08 5.69
C ARG A 260 -43.63 47.13 5.48
N VAL A 261 -42.41 46.70 5.14
CA VAL A 261 -41.29 47.61 4.80
C VAL A 261 -41.66 48.52 3.64
N ALA A 262 -42.26 47.99 2.57
CA ALA A 262 -42.69 48.78 1.42
C ALA A 262 -43.76 49.82 1.81
N SER A 263 -44.74 49.42 2.64
CA SER A 263 -45.81 50.31 3.12
C SER A 263 -45.29 51.43 4.03
N GLU A 264 -44.39 51.10 4.97
CA GLU A 264 -43.82 52.08 5.89
C GLU A 264 -42.86 53.06 5.20
N ILE A 265 -42.07 52.59 4.23
CA ILE A 265 -41.24 53.48 3.39
C ILE A 265 -42.14 54.46 2.63
N ALA A 266 -43.25 54.00 2.04
CA ALA A 266 -44.18 54.88 1.34
C ALA A 266 -44.82 55.93 2.29
N ARG A 267 -45.19 55.51 3.51
CA ARG A 267 -45.72 56.41 4.55
C ARG A 267 -44.68 57.45 4.98
N ALA A 268 -43.44 57.02 5.26
CA ALA A 268 -42.35 57.91 5.68
C ALA A 268 -42.02 58.95 4.59
N LYS A 269 -41.99 58.55 3.31
CA LYS A 269 -41.81 59.48 2.18
C LYS A 269 -42.92 60.52 2.09
N THR A 270 -44.17 60.11 2.31
CA THR A 270 -45.33 61.02 2.31
C THR A 270 -45.23 62.07 3.42
N GLU A 271 -44.79 61.68 4.62
CA GLU A 271 -44.60 62.61 5.74
C GLU A 271 -43.41 63.56 5.52
N LEU A 272 -42.29 63.07 4.96
CA LEU A 272 -41.17 63.93 4.57
C LEU A 272 -41.58 64.95 3.49
N GLN A 273 -42.43 64.57 2.54
CA GLN A 273 -42.97 65.49 1.54
C GLN A 273 -43.82 66.61 2.17
N LYS A 274 -44.68 66.28 3.15
CA LYS A 274 -45.47 67.29 3.89
C LYS A 274 -44.60 68.28 4.67
N ALA A 275 -43.44 67.84 5.18
CA ALA A 275 -42.51 68.69 5.93
C ALA A 275 -41.59 69.57 5.06
N THR A 276 -41.61 69.39 3.73
CA THR A 276 -40.76 70.12 2.77
C THR A 276 -40.84 71.65 2.88
N PRO A 277 -42.03 72.29 3.06
CA PRO A 277 -42.11 73.74 3.16
C PRO A 277 -41.37 74.29 4.38
N ASN A 278 -41.45 73.61 5.53
CA ASN A 278 -40.72 73.98 6.74
C ASN A 278 -39.20 73.83 6.53
N LEU A 279 -38.76 72.72 5.92
CA LEU A 279 -37.36 72.49 5.60
C LEU A 279 -36.78 73.59 4.69
N ARG A 280 -37.54 74.00 3.67
CA ARG A 280 -37.15 75.07 2.74
C ARG A 280 -36.97 76.40 3.48
N ARG A 281 -37.84 76.72 4.44
CA ARG A 281 -37.74 77.94 5.25
C ARG A 281 -36.52 77.90 6.20
N SER A 282 -36.31 76.81 6.93
CA SER A 282 -35.16 76.67 7.84
C SER A 282 -33.81 76.67 7.10
N LEU A 283 -33.75 76.10 5.89
CA LEU A 283 -32.55 76.17 5.04
C LEU A 283 -32.32 77.57 4.48
N HIS A 284 -33.39 78.30 4.12
CA HIS A 284 -33.26 79.69 3.67
C HIS A 284 -32.66 80.57 4.77
N GLU A 285 -33.13 80.44 6.02
CA GLU A 285 -32.58 81.16 7.17
C GLU A 285 -31.10 80.81 7.41
N ALA A 286 -30.71 79.55 7.30
CA ALA A 286 -29.32 79.12 7.43
C ALA A 286 -28.41 79.68 6.32
N ILE A 287 -28.92 79.81 5.09
CA ILE A 287 -28.20 80.48 3.99
C ILE A 287 -28.05 81.97 4.28
N LEU A 288 -29.11 82.64 4.79
CA LEU A 288 -29.06 84.06 5.14
C LEU A 288 -28.06 84.34 6.27
N ASP A 289 -27.99 83.50 7.29
CA ASP A 289 -26.99 83.62 8.35
C ASP A 289 -25.56 83.50 7.78
N GLN A 290 -25.37 82.64 6.79
CA GLN A 290 -24.08 82.49 6.09
C GLN A 290 -23.76 83.67 5.17
N VAL A 291 -24.75 84.24 4.47
CA VAL A 291 -24.60 85.47 3.68
C VAL A 291 -24.25 86.66 4.59
N LYS A 292 -24.93 86.80 5.73
CA LYS A 292 -24.63 87.85 6.72
C LYS A 292 -23.23 87.71 7.31
N ARG A 293 -22.74 86.48 7.50
CA ARG A 293 -21.37 86.21 7.93
C ARG A 293 -20.32 86.60 6.88
N LEU A 294 -20.59 86.36 5.60
CA LEU A 294 -19.66 86.65 4.50
C LEU A 294 -19.69 88.13 4.08
N TYR A 295 -20.85 88.77 4.17
CA TYR A 295 -21.10 90.14 3.72
C TYR A 295 -21.91 90.92 4.77
N PRO A 296 -21.26 91.40 5.85
CA PRO A 296 -21.96 92.06 6.97
C PRO A 296 -22.72 93.34 6.58
N CYS A 297 -22.27 94.03 5.53
CA CYS A 297 -22.84 95.28 5.04
C CYS A 297 -24.18 95.12 4.29
N LEU A 298 -24.60 93.88 3.97
CA LEU A 298 -25.89 93.62 3.33
C LEU A 298 -26.99 93.45 4.38
N ASP A 299 -28.15 94.02 4.13
CA ASP A 299 -29.30 93.87 5.01
C ASP A 299 -29.99 92.52 4.77
N ARG A 300 -30.41 91.87 5.87
CA ARG A 300 -31.17 90.62 5.82
C ARG A 300 -32.52 90.83 5.14
N GLN A 301 -33.08 92.04 5.24
CA GLN A 301 -34.36 92.40 4.61
C GLN A 301 -34.26 92.49 3.08
N SER A 302 -33.04 92.57 2.52
CA SER A 302 -32.82 92.59 1.07
C SER A 302 -33.07 91.24 0.38
N PHE A 303 -33.24 90.16 1.14
CA PHE A 303 -33.44 88.81 0.63
C PHE A 303 -34.67 88.14 1.27
N PRO A 304 -35.90 88.62 0.98
CA PRO A 304 -37.10 88.05 1.54
C PRO A 304 -37.34 86.63 1.02
N TYR A 305 -37.87 85.74 1.87
CA TYR A 305 -38.29 84.42 1.44
C TYR A 305 -39.55 84.53 0.58
N LEU A 306 -39.42 84.22 -0.71
CA LEU A 306 -40.55 84.13 -1.63
C LEU A 306 -41.21 82.76 -1.50
N ALA A 307 -42.34 82.72 -0.78
CA ALA A 307 -43.16 81.51 -0.68
C ALA A 307 -43.70 81.12 -2.06
N SER A 308 -43.63 79.82 -2.39
CA SER A 308 -44.20 79.31 -3.63
C SER A 308 -45.74 79.33 -3.58
N PHE A 309 -46.43 79.46 -4.73
CA PHE A 309 -47.90 79.40 -4.79
C PHE A 309 -48.43 78.14 -4.08
N GLY A 310 -49.16 78.32 -2.97
CA GLY A 310 -49.75 77.25 -2.16
C GLY A 310 -49.08 76.96 -0.81
N GLU A 311 -47.96 77.61 -0.46
CA GLU A 311 -47.34 77.48 0.87
C GLU A 311 -48.10 78.32 1.92
N ARG A 312 -48.60 77.71 3.01
CA ARG A 312 -49.11 78.47 4.18
C ARG A 312 -47.93 79.04 4.97
N ALA A 313 -48.03 80.31 5.37
CA ALA A 313 -47.03 80.95 6.22
C ALA A 313 -47.00 80.28 7.60
N VAL A 314 -45.90 79.58 7.90
CA VAL A 314 -45.59 79.14 9.27
C VAL A 314 -44.92 80.30 9.99
N GLU A 315 -45.52 80.82 11.05
CA GLU A 315 -45.09 82.04 11.74
C GLU A 315 -43.75 81.87 12.50
N SER A 316 -43.34 80.64 12.81
CA SER A 316 -42.03 80.33 13.41
C SER A 316 -41.44 79.02 12.84
N PRO A 317 -40.37 79.06 12.02
CA PRO A 317 -39.71 77.84 11.57
C PRO A 317 -38.96 77.14 12.71
N GLU A 318 -39.00 75.81 12.74
CA GLU A 318 -38.17 75.03 13.65
C GLU A 318 -36.67 75.25 13.32
N PRO A 319 -35.81 75.47 14.32
CA PRO A 319 -34.39 75.64 14.10
C PRO A 319 -33.78 74.40 13.41
N LEU A 320 -32.93 74.61 12.41
CA LEU A 320 -32.19 73.55 11.71
C LEU A 320 -31.46 72.58 12.68
N SER A 321 -31.13 73.05 13.88
CA SER A 321 -30.50 72.25 14.95
C SER A 321 -31.36 71.08 15.45
N GLN A 322 -32.69 71.18 15.44
CA GLN A 322 -33.57 70.07 15.81
C GLN A 322 -33.60 68.99 14.72
N LEU A 323 -33.60 69.41 13.45
CA LEU A 323 -33.53 68.51 12.30
C LEU A 323 -32.18 67.77 12.25
N ILE A 324 -31.08 68.46 12.59
CA ILE A 324 -29.74 67.89 12.71
C ILE A 324 -29.65 66.82 13.81
N LYS A 325 -30.38 66.97 14.93
CA LYS A 325 -30.45 65.94 15.97
C LYS A 325 -31.11 64.66 15.47
N LEU A 326 -32.15 64.79 14.65
CA LEU A 326 -32.89 63.66 14.11
C LEU A 326 -32.15 62.96 12.96
N TYR A 327 -31.35 63.71 12.20
CA TYR A 327 -30.57 63.20 11.06
C TYR A 327 -29.11 63.71 11.13
N PRO A 328 -28.23 63.03 11.90
CA PRO A 328 -26.88 63.52 12.19
C PRO A 328 -26.01 63.76 10.95
N LYS A 329 -26.21 62.96 9.89
CA LYS A 329 -25.49 63.09 8.61
C LYS A 329 -25.77 64.41 7.88
N LEU A 330 -26.87 65.10 8.21
CA LEU A 330 -27.21 66.39 7.62
C LEU A 330 -26.25 67.50 8.02
N ASN A 331 -25.71 67.48 9.24
CA ASN A 331 -24.86 68.57 9.73
C ASN A 331 -23.59 68.73 8.90
N GLN A 332 -22.93 67.61 8.60
CA GLN A 332 -21.71 67.59 7.81
C GLN A 332 -22.00 68.06 6.37
N HIS A 333 -23.08 67.56 5.76
CA HIS A 333 -23.45 67.88 4.38
C HIS A 333 -23.85 69.35 4.20
N VAL A 334 -24.73 69.87 5.08
CA VAL A 334 -25.18 71.27 5.03
C VAL A 334 -24.02 72.23 5.31
N THR A 335 -23.19 71.93 6.32
CA THR A 335 -22.01 72.75 6.64
C THR A 335 -20.99 72.76 5.50
N GLN A 336 -20.77 71.61 4.84
CA GLN A 336 -19.85 71.50 3.72
C GLN A 336 -20.33 72.30 2.51
N GLN A 337 -21.62 72.22 2.15
CA GLN A 337 -22.18 72.98 1.02
C GLN A 337 -22.17 74.49 1.30
N LEU A 338 -22.55 74.94 2.50
CA LEU A 338 -22.55 76.36 2.87
C LEU A 338 -21.14 76.99 2.98
N ARG A 339 -20.10 76.18 3.20
CA ARG A 339 -18.70 76.62 3.26
C ARG A 339 -17.95 76.53 1.93
N GLN A 340 -18.58 76.01 0.86
CA GLN A 340 -17.93 75.96 -0.46
C GLN A 340 -17.77 77.39 -1.02
N PRO A 341 -16.53 77.83 -1.30
CA PRO A 341 -16.25 79.23 -1.67
C PRO A 341 -16.86 79.64 -3.01
N SER A 342 -17.27 78.70 -3.86
CA SER A 342 -17.83 78.97 -5.19
C SER A 342 -19.34 79.26 -5.21
N GLN A 343 -20.09 78.97 -4.13
CA GLN A 343 -21.56 78.99 -4.20
C GLN A 343 -22.18 80.37 -3.92
N LEU A 344 -21.48 81.25 -3.20
CA LEU A 344 -21.95 82.58 -2.81
C LEU A 344 -20.98 83.72 -3.20
N ASN A 345 -19.98 83.43 -4.04
CA ASN A 345 -19.02 84.45 -4.49
C ASN A 345 -19.62 85.30 -5.61
N ILE A 346 -19.35 86.61 -5.60
CA ILE A 346 -19.97 87.56 -6.53
C ILE A 346 -19.14 87.61 -7.81
N THR A 347 -19.56 86.89 -8.85
CA THR A 347 -18.86 86.92 -10.15
C THR A 347 -19.41 87.97 -11.10
N ASP A 348 -20.31 88.85 -10.63
CA ASP A 348 -20.86 89.91 -11.47
C ASP A 348 -19.76 90.85 -11.99
N LYS A 349 -19.78 91.13 -13.29
CA LYS A 349 -18.73 91.91 -13.96
C LYS A 349 -18.83 93.38 -13.56
N GLU A 350 -20.05 93.91 -13.49
CA GLU A 350 -20.32 95.31 -13.18
C GLU A 350 -20.00 95.60 -11.70
N PHE A 351 -20.29 94.66 -10.80
CA PHE A 351 -19.84 94.69 -9.41
C PHE A 351 -18.32 94.71 -9.29
N ARG A 352 -17.59 93.85 -10.03
CA ARG A 352 -16.12 93.82 -10.01
C ARG A 352 -15.52 95.13 -10.52
N GLU A 353 -16.11 95.71 -11.55
CA GLU A 353 -15.70 97.04 -12.04
C GLU A 353 -15.97 98.13 -11.00
N ALA A 354 -17.12 98.13 -10.34
CA ALA A 354 -17.43 99.08 -9.27
C ALA A 354 -16.49 98.94 -8.06
N ARG A 355 -16.20 97.68 -7.65
CA ARG A 355 -15.20 97.34 -6.62
C ARG A 355 -13.83 97.87 -6.99
N ASP A 356 -13.36 97.54 -8.19
CA ASP A 356 -12.02 97.91 -8.64
C ASP A 356 -11.88 99.44 -8.70
N ARG A 357 -12.90 100.19 -9.16
CA ARG A 357 -12.96 101.67 -9.14
C ARG A 357 -12.81 102.25 -7.74
N ILE A 358 -13.55 101.71 -6.77
CA ILE A 358 -13.51 102.16 -5.38
C ILE A 358 -12.16 101.82 -4.72
N CYS A 359 -11.66 100.59 -4.94
CA CYS A 359 -10.37 100.16 -4.43
C CYS A 359 -9.21 100.97 -5.04
N LEU A 360 -9.27 101.27 -6.35
CA LEU A 360 -8.28 102.12 -7.01
C LEU A 360 -8.28 103.53 -6.42
N ALA A 361 -9.45 104.13 -6.22
CA ALA A 361 -9.55 105.42 -5.56
C ALA A 361 -8.96 105.37 -4.14
N LYS A 362 -9.26 104.32 -3.35
CA LYS A 362 -8.71 104.09 -2.00
C LYS A 362 -7.18 104.01 -2.00
N GLU A 363 -6.57 103.27 -2.92
CA GLU A 363 -5.12 103.13 -3.02
C GLU A 363 -4.43 104.43 -3.48
N LEU A 364 -5.11 105.25 -4.29
CA LEU A 364 -4.57 106.51 -4.79
C LEU A 364 -4.64 107.64 -3.74
N ILE A 365 -5.61 107.64 -2.82
CA ILE A 365 -5.79 108.67 -1.77
C ILE A 365 -4.50 108.98 -0.98
N PRO A 366 -3.77 107.99 -0.41
CA PRO A 366 -2.53 108.28 0.31
C PRO A 366 -1.43 108.87 -0.60
N ILE A 367 -1.39 108.48 -1.87
CA ILE A 367 -0.41 108.93 -2.87
C ILE A 367 -0.65 110.40 -3.22
N VAL A 368 -1.91 110.83 -3.36
CA VAL A 368 -2.26 112.22 -3.74
C VAL A 368 -2.49 113.16 -2.56
N LYS A 369 -2.23 112.73 -1.32
CA LYS A 369 -2.47 113.50 -0.08
C LYS A 369 -1.69 114.83 0.00
N LYS A 370 -0.63 114.98 -0.79
CA LYS A 370 0.19 116.23 -0.87
C LYS A 370 -0.12 117.10 -2.10
N VAL A 371 -1.04 116.68 -2.97
CA VAL A 371 -1.52 117.46 -4.12
C VAL A 371 -2.58 118.46 -3.66
N ASP A 372 -2.64 119.62 -4.31
CA ASP A 372 -3.64 120.67 -4.06
C ASP A 372 -5.09 120.12 -4.01
N LYS A 373 -5.92 120.70 -3.13
CA LYS A 373 -7.27 120.19 -2.81
C LYS A 373 -8.19 120.12 -4.03
N GLN A 374 -8.10 121.10 -4.95
CA GLN A 374 -8.94 121.14 -6.15
C GLN A 374 -8.49 120.09 -7.18
N LYS A 375 -7.18 119.93 -7.36
CA LYS A 375 -6.60 118.94 -8.28
C LYS A 375 -6.72 117.50 -7.75
N ARG A 376 -6.68 117.31 -6.43
CA ARG A 376 -6.94 116.02 -5.77
C ARG A 376 -8.35 115.52 -6.07
N GLY A 377 -9.35 116.42 -6.01
CA GLY A 377 -10.72 116.10 -6.39
C GLY A 377 -10.83 115.59 -7.83
N CYS A 378 -10.11 116.22 -8.77
CA CYS A 378 -10.09 115.76 -10.16
C CYS A 378 -9.44 114.38 -10.34
N ILE A 379 -8.34 114.07 -9.63
CA ILE A 379 -7.68 112.76 -9.72
C ILE A 379 -8.57 111.66 -9.13
N LEU A 380 -9.19 111.91 -7.97
CA LEU A 380 -10.09 110.93 -7.33
C LEU A 380 -11.35 110.73 -8.16
N HIS A 381 -11.94 111.79 -8.70
CA HIS A 381 -13.08 111.68 -9.62
C HIS A 381 -12.71 110.89 -10.89
N ALA A 382 -11.54 111.14 -11.48
CA ALA A 382 -11.09 110.40 -12.66
C ALA A 382 -10.83 108.91 -12.36
N ALA A 383 -10.30 108.59 -11.18
CA ALA A 383 -10.16 107.20 -10.71
C ALA A 383 -11.53 106.52 -10.51
N LEU A 384 -12.53 107.26 -10.00
CA LEU A 384 -13.90 106.76 -9.81
C LEU A 384 -14.65 106.55 -11.13
N VAL A 385 -14.29 107.27 -12.19
CA VAL A 385 -14.82 107.09 -13.57
C VAL A 385 -13.94 106.16 -14.43
N TRP A 386 -12.84 105.65 -13.86
CA TRP A 386 -11.88 104.74 -14.52
C TRP A 386 -11.10 105.34 -15.69
N GLU A 387 -10.88 106.65 -15.69
CA GLU A 387 -10.05 107.36 -16.68
C GLU A 387 -8.57 107.33 -16.28
N LEU A 388 -7.96 106.14 -16.34
CA LEU A 388 -6.58 105.90 -15.90
C LEU A 388 -5.54 106.77 -16.62
N GLU A 389 -5.76 107.09 -17.90
CA GLU A 389 -4.83 107.93 -18.67
C GLU A 389 -4.87 109.39 -18.21
N TYR A 390 -6.07 109.89 -17.91
CA TYR A 390 -6.24 111.23 -17.32
C TYR A 390 -5.67 111.30 -15.90
N VAL A 391 -5.83 110.23 -15.10
CA VAL A 391 -5.19 110.12 -13.77
C VAL A 391 -3.66 110.22 -13.89
N LYS A 392 -3.06 109.47 -14.83
CA LYS A 392 -1.61 109.52 -15.08
C LYS A 392 -1.18 110.90 -15.55
N ASP A 393 -1.89 111.52 -16.48
CA ASP A 393 -1.54 112.84 -17.02
C ASP A 393 -1.57 113.93 -15.95
N VAL A 394 -2.60 113.94 -15.10
CA VAL A 394 -2.71 114.89 -13.99
C VAL A 394 -1.66 114.61 -12.91
N MET A 395 -1.32 113.35 -12.63
CA MET A 395 -0.23 113.00 -11.72
C MET A 395 1.15 113.38 -12.27
N LYS A 396 1.41 113.16 -13.58
CA LYS A 396 2.64 113.56 -14.29
C LYS A 396 2.81 115.07 -14.26
N ALA A 397 1.74 115.83 -14.50
CA ALA A 397 1.75 117.29 -14.43
C ALA A 397 2.08 117.85 -13.03
N ASN A 398 1.80 117.11 -11.95
CA ASN A 398 2.04 117.53 -10.57
C ASN A 398 3.19 116.77 -9.88
N PHE A 399 4.06 116.09 -10.66
CA PHE A 399 5.13 115.23 -10.15
C PHE A 399 6.10 115.91 -9.17
N LYS A 400 6.40 117.20 -9.38
CA LYS A 400 7.29 117.98 -8.50
C LYS A 400 6.71 118.17 -7.08
N SER A 401 5.38 118.17 -6.93
CA SER A 401 4.69 118.23 -5.62
C SER A 401 4.57 116.85 -4.95
N LEU A 402 4.70 115.78 -5.73
CA LEU A 402 4.71 114.40 -5.25
C LEU A 402 6.10 113.98 -4.72
N THR A 403 7.18 114.74 -5.01
CA THR A 403 8.59 114.32 -4.76
C THR A 403 9.45 115.26 -3.90
N THR A 404 8.93 116.31 -3.28
CA THR A 404 9.74 117.19 -2.39
C THR A 404 10.09 116.55 -1.03
N LYS A 405 11.41 116.53 -0.77
CA LYS A 405 12.15 115.98 0.38
C LYS A 405 11.50 116.22 1.75
N HIS A 406 11.34 115.16 2.55
CA HIS A 406 11.60 115.16 3.99
C HIS A 406 12.26 113.85 4.42
N LYS A 407 13.53 113.95 4.83
CA LYS A 407 14.20 113.11 5.83
C LYS A 407 13.35 113.11 7.10
N VAL A 408 13.26 111.99 7.82
CA VAL A 408 13.20 111.83 9.29
C VAL A 408 12.53 110.47 9.64
N ILE A 409 13.32 109.62 10.30
CA ILE A 409 13.04 108.68 11.40
C ILE A 409 11.65 107.99 11.39
N ALA A 410 11.63 106.68 11.13
CA ALA A 410 11.01 105.63 11.97
C ALA A 410 10.96 104.28 11.21
N ASP A 411 11.05 103.21 12.00
CA ASP A 411 11.11 101.78 11.68
C ASP A 411 10.09 101.23 10.66
N PRO A 412 10.40 100.04 10.06
CA PRO A 412 9.86 99.62 8.76
C PRO A 412 8.50 98.91 8.88
N PRO A 413 7.70 98.91 7.80
CA PRO A 413 6.76 97.84 7.53
C PRO A 413 7.34 96.89 6.47
N THR A 414 7.55 95.65 6.89
CA THR A 414 7.85 94.47 6.08
C THR A 414 6.69 94.14 5.14
N ASN A 415 6.84 94.48 3.85
CA ASN A 415 6.67 93.58 2.70
C ASN A 415 6.57 94.40 1.40
N TRP A 416 7.70 94.93 0.95
CA TRP A 416 7.92 95.26 -0.45
C TRP A 416 9.41 95.02 -0.81
N ALA A 417 9.77 93.76 -1.03
CA ALA A 417 11.09 93.37 -1.52
C ALA A 417 11.10 93.32 -3.07
N ILE A 418 11.72 94.36 -3.63
CA ILE A 418 12.53 94.47 -4.86
C ILE A 418 12.66 93.20 -5.74
N GLN A 419 12.20 93.29 -7.00
CA GLN A 419 12.88 92.79 -8.21
C GLN A 419 12.32 93.59 -9.41
N GLY A 420 13.05 94.32 -10.22
CA GLY A 420 14.42 94.81 -10.20
C GLY A 420 14.51 95.85 -11.31
N LEU A 421 15.08 97.02 -10.99
CA LEU A 421 15.53 97.98 -11.98
C LEU A 421 16.52 97.29 -12.94
N ARG A 422 16.29 97.37 -14.25
CA ARG A 422 17.39 97.41 -15.21
C ARG A 422 17.18 98.52 -16.24
N LYS A 423 18.19 99.40 -16.25
CA LYS A 423 18.60 100.36 -17.29
C LYS A 423 17.87 101.71 -17.32
N ILE A 424 18.41 102.61 -16.50
CA ILE A 424 18.35 104.06 -16.69
C ILE A 424 19.07 104.39 -18.00
N ILE A 425 18.33 104.87 -18.99
CA ILE A 425 18.81 105.66 -20.13
C ILE A 425 18.38 107.11 -19.83
N PRO A 426 19.22 108.13 -20.06
CA PRO A 426 18.87 109.52 -19.72
C PRO A 426 17.75 110.02 -20.65
N GLY A 427 16.50 109.87 -20.19
CA GLY A 427 15.30 110.33 -20.87
C GLY A 427 14.08 110.21 -19.96
N ASN A 428 13.51 111.36 -19.58
CA ASN A 428 12.19 111.55 -18.95
C ASN A 428 11.77 110.63 -17.76
N ALA A 429 12.67 110.43 -16.78
CA ALA A 429 12.48 109.62 -15.56
C ALA A 429 11.23 109.94 -14.68
N ASN A 430 10.52 111.04 -14.94
CA ASN A 430 9.33 111.42 -14.19
C ASN A 430 8.06 110.69 -14.69
N SER A 431 8.00 110.31 -15.96
CA SER A 431 6.84 109.63 -16.54
C SER A 431 6.74 108.18 -16.06
N ASP A 432 7.87 107.46 -16.06
CA ASP A 432 7.93 106.02 -15.75
C ASP A 432 7.59 105.70 -14.28
N LEU A 433 7.90 106.62 -13.36
CA LEU A 433 7.61 106.45 -11.93
C LEU A 433 6.10 106.60 -11.63
N VAL A 434 5.43 107.57 -12.27
CA VAL A 434 3.97 107.76 -12.14
C VAL A 434 3.21 106.59 -12.75
N ASP A 435 3.65 106.12 -13.92
CA ASP A 435 3.07 104.94 -14.56
C ASP A 435 3.29 103.68 -13.71
N GLY A 436 4.38 103.60 -12.95
CA GLY A 436 4.61 102.56 -11.93
C GLY A 436 3.63 102.64 -10.76
N LEU A 437 3.47 103.81 -10.14
CA LEU A 437 2.58 104.00 -8.98
C LEU A 437 1.10 103.72 -9.30
N VAL A 438 0.60 104.19 -10.45
CA VAL A 438 -0.78 103.93 -10.89
C VAL A 438 -0.99 102.45 -11.19
N ARG A 439 0.01 101.77 -11.79
CA ARG A 439 -0.05 100.33 -12.08
C ARG A 439 -0.05 99.49 -10.80
N ASP A 440 0.74 99.87 -9.80
CA ASP A 440 0.79 99.15 -8.51
C ASP A 440 -0.50 99.36 -7.70
N ALA A 441 -1.07 100.57 -7.70
CA ALA A 441 -2.38 100.85 -7.10
C ALA A 441 -3.52 100.07 -7.81
N THR A 442 -3.48 99.99 -9.15
CA THR A 442 -4.45 99.19 -9.93
C THR A 442 -4.32 97.70 -9.63
N ARG A 443 -3.10 97.19 -9.49
CA ARG A 443 -2.84 95.79 -9.13
C ARG A 443 -3.34 95.47 -7.72
N ALA A 444 -3.09 96.34 -6.74
CA ALA A 444 -3.57 96.18 -5.37
C ALA A 444 -5.11 96.22 -5.30
N ALA A 445 -5.75 97.09 -6.09
CA ALA A 445 -7.20 97.16 -6.18
C ALA A 445 -7.81 95.85 -6.73
N GLN A 446 -7.26 95.30 -7.81
CA GLN A 446 -7.73 94.07 -8.44
C GLN A 446 -7.52 92.81 -7.58
N GLN A 447 -6.53 92.83 -6.67
CA GLN A 447 -6.22 91.71 -5.76
C GLN A 447 -7.13 91.66 -4.51
N THR A 448 -7.97 92.68 -4.28
CA THR A 448 -8.89 92.68 -3.14
C THR A 448 -10.03 91.69 -3.38
N THR A 449 -10.27 90.77 -2.43
CA THR A 449 -11.38 89.81 -2.52
C THR A 449 -12.72 90.49 -2.24
N ASP A 450 -13.81 89.98 -2.83
CA ASP A 450 -15.16 90.55 -2.67
C ASP A 450 -15.60 90.60 -1.20
N THR A 451 -15.24 89.57 -0.42
CA THR A 451 -15.47 89.50 1.02
C THR A 451 -14.72 90.58 1.79
N LYS A 452 -13.43 90.79 1.48
CA LYS A 452 -12.61 91.83 2.12
C LYS A 452 -13.10 93.23 1.73
N PHE A 453 -13.43 93.43 0.47
CA PHE A 453 -13.98 94.68 -0.04
C PHE A 453 -15.30 95.06 0.66
N LEU A 454 -16.30 94.18 0.63
CA LEU A 454 -17.62 94.46 1.21
C LEU A 454 -17.60 94.60 2.74
N THR A 455 -16.71 93.88 3.43
CA THR A 455 -16.55 94.03 4.89
C THR A 455 -15.93 95.37 5.28
N GLU A 456 -15.03 95.91 4.44
CA GLU A 456 -14.35 97.18 4.69
C GLU A 456 -15.10 98.40 4.10
N LEU A 457 -16.07 98.16 3.20
CA LEU A 457 -16.75 99.20 2.43
C LEU A 457 -17.43 100.27 3.29
N ASP A 458 -18.11 99.88 4.37
CA ASP A 458 -18.79 100.81 5.27
C ASP A 458 -17.79 101.77 5.94
N ARG A 459 -16.67 101.23 6.43
CA ARG A 459 -15.56 101.98 7.03
C ARG A 459 -14.86 102.87 6.00
N ASP A 460 -14.74 102.42 4.75
CA ASP A 460 -14.10 103.18 3.69
C ASP A 460 -14.98 104.35 3.22
N VAL A 461 -16.31 104.18 3.18
CA VAL A 461 -17.28 105.27 2.91
C VAL A 461 -17.32 106.29 4.04
N GLU A 462 -17.23 105.85 5.31
CA GLU A 462 -17.14 106.77 6.46
C GLU A 462 -15.91 107.69 6.38
N ARG A 463 -14.76 107.15 5.96
CA ARG A 463 -13.52 107.93 5.80
C ARG A 463 -13.53 108.83 4.57
N HIS A 464 -14.25 108.42 3.52
CA HIS A 464 -14.29 109.12 2.24
C HIS A 464 -15.74 109.20 1.71
N PRO A 465 -16.51 110.23 2.10
CA PRO A 465 -17.93 110.35 1.76
C PRO A 465 -18.22 110.39 0.24
N GLU A 466 -17.24 110.77 -0.57
CA GLU A 466 -17.32 110.84 -2.03
C GLU A 466 -17.52 109.45 -2.68
N LEU A 467 -17.14 108.38 -1.98
CA LEU A 467 -17.30 107.00 -2.44
C LEU A 467 -18.74 106.47 -2.27
N LYS A 468 -19.59 107.19 -1.51
CA LYS A 468 -20.92 106.71 -1.09
C LYS A 468 -21.81 106.27 -2.25
N LYS A 469 -21.88 107.06 -3.33
CA LYS A 469 -22.76 106.76 -4.48
C LYS A 469 -22.37 105.47 -5.21
N LEU A 470 -21.07 105.23 -5.38
CA LEU A 470 -20.53 104.02 -6.02
C LEU A 470 -20.56 102.82 -5.06
N ALA A 471 -20.39 103.05 -3.77
CA ALA A 471 -20.56 102.01 -2.74
C ALA A 471 -22.00 101.52 -2.66
N ASP A 472 -22.99 102.43 -2.75
CA ASP A 472 -24.41 102.07 -2.80
C ASP A 472 -24.75 101.30 -4.09
N ASP A 473 -24.17 101.68 -5.24
CA ASP A 473 -24.29 100.93 -6.51
C ASP A 473 -23.66 99.52 -6.40
N ALA A 474 -22.48 99.39 -5.80
CA ALA A 474 -21.83 98.10 -5.56
C ALA A 474 -22.64 97.21 -4.61
N ARG A 475 -23.22 97.76 -3.53
CA ARG A 475 -24.14 97.03 -2.65
C ARG A 475 -25.41 96.59 -3.38
N GLY A 476 -26.00 97.47 -4.18
CA GLY A 476 -27.18 97.16 -4.99
C GLY A 476 -26.92 96.00 -5.96
N ARG A 477 -25.79 96.02 -6.67
CA ARG A 477 -25.38 94.94 -7.59
C ARG A 477 -25.09 93.63 -6.87
N ALA A 478 -24.45 93.69 -5.70
CA ALA A 478 -24.24 92.52 -4.86
C ALA A 478 -25.57 91.87 -4.45
N CYS A 479 -26.57 92.68 -4.04
CA CYS A 479 -27.91 92.17 -3.72
C CYS A 479 -28.60 91.53 -4.92
N VAL A 480 -28.62 92.21 -6.08
CA VAL A 480 -29.26 91.69 -7.31
C VAL A 480 -28.61 90.38 -7.78
N TYR A 481 -27.30 90.23 -7.61
CA TYR A 481 -26.61 88.98 -7.97
C TYR A 481 -26.86 87.85 -6.96
N LEU A 482 -26.86 88.16 -5.67
CA LEU A 482 -26.98 87.17 -4.60
C LEU A 482 -28.40 86.59 -4.49
N GLU A 483 -29.45 87.35 -4.81
CA GLU A 483 -30.84 86.88 -4.76
C GLU A 483 -31.08 85.57 -5.57
N PRO A 484 -30.78 85.50 -6.88
CA PRO A 484 -30.91 84.26 -7.65
C PRO A 484 -29.87 83.19 -7.25
N ALA A 485 -28.71 83.57 -6.69
CA ALA A 485 -27.72 82.62 -6.20
C ALA A 485 -28.21 81.89 -4.94
N ILE A 486 -28.83 82.61 -4.00
CA ILE A 486 -29.48 82.07 -2.80
C ILE A 486 -30.62 81.13 -3.21
N GLY A 487 -31.46 81.51 -4.18
CA GLY A 487 -32.54 80.67 -4.69
C GLY A 487 -32.05 79.34 -5.31
N ARG A 488 -30.98 79.37 -6.11
CA ARG A 488 -30.36 78.15 -6.67
C ARG A 488 -29.76 77.25 -5.60
N LEU A 489 -29.06 77.84 -4.63
CA LEU A 489 -28.46 77.12 -3.52
C LEU A 489 -29.53 76.46 -2.64
N LEU A 490 -30.60 77.18 -2.34
CA LEU A 490 -31.74 76.66 -1.59
C LEU A 490 -32.38 75.45 -2.28
N LYS A 491 -32.66 75.55 -3.58
CA LYS A 491 -33.23 74.44 -4.36
C LYS A 491 -32.35 73.19 -4.33
N LYS A 492 -31.03 73.37 -4.49
CA LYS A 492 -30.05 72.28 -4.44
C LYS A 492 -29.98 71.63 -3.05
N LEU A 493 -29.94 72.46 -2.00
CA LEU A 493 -29.88 71.99 -0.62
C LEU A 493 -31.13 71.22 -0.22
N VAL A 494 -32.32 71.73 -0.54
CA VAL A 494 -33.60 71.06 -0.24
C VAL A 494 -33.63 69.65 -0.84
N ILE A 495 -33.29 69.50 -2.13
CA ILE A 495 -33.27 68.18 -2.80
C ILE A 495 -32.27 67.25 -2.11
N SER A 496 -31.05 67.73 -1.84
CA SER A 496 -30.00 66.88 -1.25
C SER A 496 -30.29 66.49 0.20
N VAL A 497 -30.90 67.39 0.98
CA VAL A 497 -31.29 67.12 2.37
C VAL A 497 -32.44 66.14 2.42
N GLN A 498 -33.44 66.28 1.53
CA GLN A 498 -34.53 65.30 1.39
C GLN A 498 -34.00 63.91 1.04
N GLN A 499 -33.06 63.80 0.10
CA GLN A 499 -32.44 62.51 -0.26
C GLN A 499 -31.72 61.86 0.93
N ILE A 500 -31.03 62.64 1.77
CA ILE A 500 -30.37 62.11 2.98
C ILE A 500 -31.41 61.67 4.01
N GLN A 501 -32.48 62.44 4.21
CA GLN A 501 -33.57 62.07 5.12
C GLN A 501 -34.27 60.79 4.67
N GLU A 502 -34.58 60.66 3.38
CA GLU A 502 -35.16 59.45 2.79
C GLU A 502 -34.24 58.25 2.95
N ALA A 503 -32.94 58.39 2.65
CA ALA A 503 -31.98 57.30 2.78
C ALA A 503 -31.79 56.83 4.23
N ASP A 504 -31.73 57.75 5.20
CA ASP A 504 -31.63 57.40 6.62
C ASP A 504 -32.94 56.78 7.15
N CYS A 505 -34.11 57.26 6.73
CA CYS A 505 -35.40 56.64 7.03
C CYS A 505 -35.51 55.22 6.46
N ASP A 506 -35.17 55.03 5.18
CA ASP A 506 -35.18 53.73 4.51
C ASP A 506 -34.24 52.75 5.23
N THR A 507 -33.04 53.20 5.60
CA THR A 507 -32.06 52.38 6.32
C THR A 507 -32.55 52.00 7.71
N ARG A 508 -33.16 52.94 8.45
CA ARG A 508 -33.71 52.69 9.78
C ARG A 508 -34.87 51.69 9.74
N ILE A 509 -35.82 51.89 8.83
CA ILE A 509 -37.00 51.02 8.65
C ILE A 509 -36.54 49.61 8.25
N LYS A 510 -35.65 49.49 7.25
CA LYS A 510 -35.10 48.18 6.84
C LYS A 510 -34.36 47.47 7.98
N ARG A 511 -33.61 48.20 8.81
CA ARG A 511 -32.91 47.62 9.96
C ARG A 511 -33.88 47.13 11.05
N GLU A 512 -34.87 47.95 11.42
CA GLU A 512 -35.84 47.61 12.47
C GLU A 512 -36.71 46.41 12.05
N HIS A 513 -37.20 46.40 10.82
CA HIS A 513 -37.98 45.27 10.31
C HIS A 513 -37.11 44.05 9.99
N GLY A 514 -35.88 44.24 9.53
CA GLY A 514 -34.92 43.14 9.38
C GLY A 514 -34.64 42.43 10.70
N SER A 515 -34.42 43.18 11.78
CA SER A 515 -34.25 42.61 13.13
C SER A 515 -35.51 41.88 13.63
N ARG A 516 -36.71 42.40 13.34
CA ARG A 516 -37.97 41.72 13.68
C ARG A 516 -38.19 40.46 12.85
N GLU A 517 -37.86 40.50 11.57
CA GLU A 517 -37.92 39.34 10.67
C GLU A 517 -36.97 38.24 11.14
N GLU A 518 -35.72 38.58 11.47
CA GLU A 518 -34.75 37.64 12.04
C GLU A 518 -35.26 37.00 13.35
N GLU A 519 -35.89 37.79 14.23
CA GLU A 519 -36.44 37.27 15.49
C GLU A 519 -37.64 36.31 15.26
N GLU A 520 -38.54 36.63 14.33
CA GLU A 520 -39.65 35.73 13.98
C GLU A 520 -39.16 34.46 13.25
N GLN A 521 -38.17 34.58 12.36
CA GLN A 521 -37.53 33.42 11.73
C GLN A 521 -36.83 32.53 12.76
N ARG A 522 -36.14 33.13 13.75
CA ARG A 522 -35.51 32.42 14.85
C ARG A 522 -36.54 31.64 15.68
N LYS A 523 -37.71 32.22 15.98
CA LYS A 523 -38.79 31.52 16.69
C LYS A 523 -39.29 30.32 15.90
N LEU A 524 -39.58 30.50 14.60
CA LEU A 524 -40.02 29.40 13.72
C LEU A 524 -38.97 28.28 13.63
N ARG A 525 -37.68 28.64 13.59
CA ARG A 525 -36.57 27.69 13.60
C ARG A 525 -36.52 26.86 14.88
N ILE A 526 -36.54 27.54 16.04
CA ILE A 526 -36.49 26.88 17.35
C ILE A 526 -37.71 25.96 17.53
N ASP A 527 -38.89 26.41 17.11
CA ASP A 527 -40.11 25.61 17.16
C ASP A 527 -40.03 24.36 16.29
N LEU A 528 -39.45 24.45 15.09
CA LEU A 528 -39.21 23.28 14.24
C LEU A 528 -38.25 22.29 14.93
N ILE A 529 -37.10 22.79 15.42
CA ILE A 529 -36.09 21.96 16.10
C ILE A 529 -36.69 21.21 17.29
N ARG A 530 -37.48 21.90 18.13
CA ARG A 530 -38.16 21.27 19.28
C ARG A 530 -39.15 20.19 18.85
N ARG A 531 -39.94 20.43 17.79
CA ARG A 531 -40.88 19.42 17.26
C ARG A 531 -40.14 18.21 16.73
N LEU A 532 -39.09 18.40 15.93
CA LEU A 532 -38.28 17.31 15.38
C LEU A 532 -37.61 16.48 16.48
N ASN A 533 -37.02 17.13 17.48
CA ASN A 533 -36.42 16.43 18.63
C ASN A 533 -37.47 15.65 19.43
N ASN A 534 -38.69 16.19 19.61
CA ASN A 534 -39.76 15.49 20.33
C ASN A 534 -40.31 14.30 19.55
N ILE A 535 -40.55 14.44 18.25
CA ILE A 535 -41.03 13.33 17.40
C ILE A 535 -39.96 12.24 17.33
N SER A 536 -38.69 12.61 17.18
CA SER A 536 -37.59 11.64 17.11
C SER A 536 -37.41 10.84 18.40
N LYS A 537 -37.69 11.44 19.58
CA LYS A 537 -37.65 10.75 20.88
C LYS A 537 -38.76 9.71 21.08
N GLN A 538 -39.87 9.82 20.36
CA GLN A 538 -40.99 8.88 20.46
C GLN A 538 -40.77 7.58 19.69
N MET A 539 -39.74 7.52 18.85
CA MET A 539 -39.39 6.36 18.04
C MET A 539 -38.19 5.63 18.64
N HIS A 540 -38.27 4.30 18.72
CA HIS A 540 -37.17 3.47 19.22
C HIS A 540 -36.01 3.45 18.21
N HIS A 541 -34.86 4.01 18.61
CA HIS A 541 -33.62 3.93 17.85
C HIS A 541 -32.49 3.45 18.76
N THR A 542 -31.53 2.73 18.17
CA THR A 542 -30.36 2.19 18.89
C THR A 542 -29.25 3.22 19.13
N HIS A 543 -29.29 4.36 18.42
CA HIS A 543 -28.27 5.40 18.46
C HIS A 543 -28.93 6.77 18.59
N THR A 544 -28.31 7.69 19.34
CA THR A 544 -28.72 9.10 19.42
C THR A 544 -27.65 9.98 18.77
N LEU A 545 -28.03 10.76 17.76
CA LEU A 545 -27.16 11.68 17.04
C LEU A 545 -27.45 13.13 17.48
N HIS A 546 -26.48 13.73 18.15
CA HIS A 546 -26.47 15.14 18.51
C HIS A 546 -25.77 15.96 17.42
N ILE A 547 -26.46 16.96 16.86
CA ILE A 547 -25.89 17.86 15.85
C ILE A 547 -25.85 19.29 16.42
N ASN A 548 -24.63 19.82 16.55
CA ASN A 548 -24.36 21.13 17.14
C ASN A 548 -24.16 22.22 16.07
N ALA A 549 -23.46 21.91 14.99
CA ALA A 549 -23.26 22.81 13.85
C ALA A 549 -23.08 22.02 12.53
N VAL A 550 -23.46 22.66 11.42
CA VAL A 550 -23.27 22.15 10.06
C VAL A 550 -22.75 23.29 9.19
N GLU A 551 -21.61 23.07 8.54
CA GLU A 551 -20.98 24.06 7.67
C GLU A 551 -20.74 23.46 6.28
N GLU A 552 -21.05 24.23 5.23
CA GLU A 552 -20.56 23.93 3.88
C GLU A 552 -19.14 24.51 3.75
N PRO A 553 -18.12 23.71 3.40
CA PRO A 553 -16.76 24.21 3.24
C PRO A 553 -16.77 25.33 2.20
N THR A 554 -16.38 26.53 2.64
CA THR A 554 -16.31 27.71 1.77
C THR A 554 -15.37 27.39 0.62
N ARG A 555 -15.93 27.32 -0.60
CA ARG A 555 -15.12 27.28 -1.82
C ARG A 555 -14.28 28.55 -1.84
N SER A 556 -12.99 28.38 -1.52
CA SER A 556 -11.96 29.36 -1.86
C SER A 556 -12.20 29.83 -3.29
N HIS A 557 -12.46 31.14 -3.44
CA HIS A 557 -12.75 31.77 -4.71
C HIS A 557 -11.49 31.79 -5.59
N TYR A 558 -11.06 30.63 -6.07
CA TYR A 558 -10.18 30.53 -7.22
C TYR A 558 -11.03 30.31 -8.45
N TYR A 559 -10.92 31.24 -9.40
CA TYR A 559 -11.43 31.12 -10.75
C TYR A 559 -10.99 29.78 -11.36
N GLY A 560 -11.94 28.93 -11.76
CA GLY A 560 -11.61 27.75 -12.53
C GLY A 560 -12.70 26.67 -12.59
N SER A 561 -13.38 26.64 -13.74
CA SER A 561 -14.05 25.47 -14.32
C SER A 561 -15.36 24.98 -13.69
N ALA A 562 -16.45 25.29 -14.40
CA ALA A 562 -17.68 24.53 -14.38
C ALA A 562 -17.45 23.17 -15.08
N LEU A 563 -17.07 22.14 -14.31
CA LEU A 563 -17.22 20.72 -14.62
C LEU A 563 -16.70 19.86 -13.44
N SER A 564 -17.52 19.67 -12.41
CA SER A 564 -17.58 18.41 -11.64
C SER A 564 -18.74 18.47 -10.63
N ASN A 565 -19.69 17.55 -10.78
CA ASN A 565 -20.89 17.40 -9.93
C ASN A 565 -20.71 16.30 -8.88
N SER A 566 -19.49 16.09 -8.39
CA SER A 566 -19.17 15.10 -7.36
C SER A 566 -17.93 15.60 -6.61
N SER A 567 -18.03 16.34 -5.51
CA SER A 567 -18.36 15.78 -4.20
C SER A 567 -18.61 16.97 -3.25
N GLN A 568 -19.85 17.37 -3.01
CA GLN A 568 -20.13 18.29 -1.90
C GLN A 568 -20.01 17.50 -0.61
N SER A 569 -19.07 17.87 0.25
CA SER A 569 -18.90 17.30 1.58
C SER A 569 -19.24 18.36 2.62
N TYR A 570 -19.89 17.97 3.71
CA TYR A 570 -20.34 18.89 4.77
C TYR A 570 -19.56 18.63 6.05
N GLN A 571 -19.16 19.70 6.73
CA GLN A 571 -18.51 19.60 8.03
C GLN A 571 -19.57 19.67 9.12
N ILE A 572 -19.65 18.63 9.95
CA ILE A 572 -20.62 18.53 11.03
C ILE A 572 -19.88 18.41 12.36
N SER A 573 -20.37 19.14 13.36
CA SER A 573 -19.93 19.01 14.75
C SER A 573 -21.06 18.45 15.61
N GLY A 574 -20.73 17.55 16.53
CA GLY A 574 -21.75 16.81 17.27
C GLY A 574 -21.20 15.65 18.10
N SER A 575 -22.11 14.79 18.54
CA SER A 575 -21.77 13.50 19.15
C SER A 575 -22.76 12.43 18.70
N ARG A 576 -22.30 11.18 18.64
CA ARG A 576 -23.17 10.02 18.44
C ARG A 576 -23.06 9.13 19.66
N GLU A 577 -24.16 8.97 20.37
CA GLU A 577 -24.26 8.08 21.52
C GLU A 577 -24.76 6.71 21.06
N SER A 578 -24.00 5.67 21.37
CA SER A 578 -24.38 4.28 21.17
C SER A 578 -24.42 3.58 22.52
N GLN A 579 -25.47 2.79 22.73
CA GLN A 579 -25.49 1.82 23.82
C GLN A 579 -24.69 0.60 23.35
N GLU A 580 -23.50 0.40 23.91
CA GLU A 580 -22.75 -0.83 23.67
C GLU A 580 -23.36 -1.94 24.55
N ASP A 581 -23.74 -3.05 23.91
CA ASP A 581 -24.18 -4.25 24.61
C ASP A 581 -23.04 -4.82 25.48
N PRO A 582 -23.36 -5.61 26.52
CA PRO A 582 -22.31 -6.30 27.30
C PRO A 582 -21.47 -7.18 26.36
N THR A 583 -20.16 -7.01 26.42
CA THR A 583 -19.20 -7.76 25.59
C THR A 583 -18.15 -8.42 26.46
N VAL A 584 -17.56 -9.49 25.93
CA VAL A 584 -16.41 -10.15 26.52
C VAL A 584 -15.19 -9.74 25.71
N VAL A 585 -14.25 -9.08 26.36
CA VAL A 585 -12.99 -8.63 25.77
C VAL A 585 -11.97 -9.75 25.95
N TYR A 586 -11.41 -10.21 24.83
CA TYR A 586 -10.32 -11.18 24.80
C TYR A 586 -9.04 -10.45 24.43
N THR A 587 -8.02 -10.59 25.27
CA THR A 587 -6.76 -9.88 25.12
C THR A 587 -5.63 -10.88 24.92
N VAL A 588 -5.04 -10.86 23.73
CA VAL A 588 -3.89 -11.68 23.33
C VAL A 588 -2.59 -10.98 23.71
N HIS A 589 -1.77 -11.66 24.51
CA HIS A 589 -0.43 -11.24 24.91
C HIS A 589 0.60 -12.03 24.12
N LEU A 590 1.26 -11.38 23.17
CA LEU A 590 2.20 -12.04 22.26
C LEU A 590 3.53 -12.35 22.95
N MET A 591 4.04 -13.56 22.75
CA MET A 591 5.39 -13.90 23.18
C MET A 591 6.40 -13.47 22.11
N ASN A 592 7.26 -12.52 22.45
CA ASN A 592 8.28 -12.03 21.53
C ASN A 592 9.69 -12.33 22.04
N LEU A 593 10.53 -12.78 21.12
CA LEU A 593 11.96 -12.96 21.32
C LEU A 593 12.72 -11.69 20.89
N THR A 594 13.81 -11.35 21.58
CA THR A 594 14.68 -10.26 21.10
C THR A 594 15.46 -10.71 19.87
N ALA A 595 15.93 -9.77 19.04
CA ALA A 595 16.77 -10.10 17.89
C ALA A 595 18.06 -10.86 18.30
N GLN A 596 18.57 -10.56 19.51
CA GLN A 596 19.69 -11.28 20.09
C GLN A 596 19.33 -12.73 20.42
N ASP A 597 18.20 -12.97 21.11
CA ASP A 597 17.73 -14.34 21.41
C ASP A 597 17.49 -15.14 20.12
N GLN A 598 16.91 -14.50 19.10
CA GLN A 598 16.66 -15.15 17.80
C GLN A 598 17.96 -15.57 17.11
N HIS A 599 18.95 -14.68 17.07
CA HIS A 599 20.26 -14.97 16.50
C HIS A 599 21.02 -16.03 17.31
N GLU A 600 20.93 -15.99 18.64
CA GLU A 600 21.57 -16.98 19.50
C GLU A 600 20.95 -18.38 19.35
N LEU A 601 19.62 -18.48 19.25
CA LEU A 601 18.94 -19.74 18.95
C LEU A 601 19.27 -20.32 17.57
N GLN A 602 19.55 -19.46 16.58
CA GLN A 602 20.00 -19.90 15.25
C GLN A 602 21.41 -20.50 15.29
N LEU A 603 22.32 -19.91 16.07
CA LEU A 603 23.69 -20.40 16.23
C LEU A 603 23.79 -21.60 17.18
N ASN A 604 22.99 -21.61 18.24
CA ASN A 604 22.99 -22.63 19.27
C ASN A 604 21.54 -23.02 19.64
N PRO A 605 21.03 -24.15 19.10
CA PRO A 605 19.69 -24.65 19.41
C PRO A 605 19.45 -24.99 20.88
N THR A 606 20.51 -25.14 21.69
CA THR A 606 20.40 -25.38 23.13
C THR A 606 20.33 -24.12 23.97
N ALA A 607 20.51 -22.93 23.38
CA ALA A 607 20.36 -21.67 24.10
C ALA A 607 18.96 -21.56 24.73
N ILE A 608 18.88 -20.95 25.91
CA ILE A 608 17.61 -20.71 26.60
C ILE A 608 17.22 -19.26 26.32
N PRO A 609 16.15 -19.01 25.56
CA PRO A 609 15.76 -17.65 25.22
C PRO A 609 15.06 -16.95 26.39
N SER A 610 14.99 -15.61 26.33
CA SER A 610 14.29 -14.78 27.32
C SER A 610 13.06 -14.06 26.72
N PRO A 611 11.96 -14.77 26.41
CA PRO A 611 10.78 -14.17 25.79
C PRO A 611 10.10 -13.11 26.66
N ARG A 612 9.44 -12.14 26.01
CA ARG A 612 8.73 -11.04 26.66
C ARG A 612 7.33 -10.86 26.07
N PHE A 613 6.37 -10.52 26.92
CA PHE A 613 4.99 -10.25 26.54
C PHE A 613 4.72 -8.76 26.38
N ARG A 614 5.26 -8.15 25.33
CA ARG A 614 5.20 -6.68 25.14
C ARG A 614 4.01 -6.20 24.34
N PHE A 615 3.62 -6.96 23.33
CA PHE A 615 2.57 -6.56 22.41
C PHE A 615 1.26 -7.23 22.80
N ILE A 616 0.21 -6.41 22.78
CA ILE A 616 -1.12 -6.77 23.26
C ILE A 616 -2.11 -6.41 22.17
N HIS A 617 -3.02 -7.33 21.87
CA HIS A 617 -4.12 -7.12 20.94
C HIS A 617 -5.43 -7.60 21.56
N ASP A 618 -6.46 -6.77 21.52
CA ASP A 618 -7.78 -7.09 22.02
C ASP A 618 -8.81 -7.24 20.90
N PHE A 619 -9.78 -8.10 21.13
CA PHE A 619 -10.97 -8.22 20.30
C PHE A 619 -12.20 -8.49 21.17
N ARG A 620 -13.37 -8.07 20.69
CA ARG A 620 -14.63 -8.14 21.45
C ARG A 620 -15.55 -9.20 20.88
N LEU A 621 -16.09 -10.05 21.75
CA LEU A 621 -17.15 -10.98 21.41
C LEU A 621 -18.47 -10.58 22.09
N PRO A 622 -19.61 -10.68 21.40
CA PRO A 622 -20.92 -10.45 22.01
C PRO A 622 -21.19 -11.45 23.15
N GLN A 623 -21.94 -11.04 24.17
CA GLN A 623 -22.29 -11.93 25.28
C GLN A 623 -22.92 -13.25 24.78
N GLY A 624 -22.46 -14.38 25.32
CA GLY A 624 -22.90 -15.72 24.93
C GLY A 624 -22.19 -16.30 23.70
N HIS A 625 -21.22 -15.60 23.13
CA HIS A 625 -20.21 -16.19 22.25
C HIS A 625 -18.99 -16.61 23.08
N SER A 626 -18.37 -17.73 22.73
CA SER A 626 -17.17 -18.23 23.40
C SER A 626 -16.11 -18.64 22.39
N VAL A 627 -14.84 -18.51 22.79
CA VAL A 627 -13.71 -19.01 21.99
C VAL A 627 -13.59 -20.51 22.21
N VAL A 628 -13.70 -21.29 21.14
CA VAL A 628 -13.53 -22.75 21.15
C VAL A 628 -12.08 -23.14 20.86
N ARG A 629 -11.44 -22.42 19.94
CA ARG A 629 -10.02 -22.60 19.61
C ARG A 629 -9.43 -21.26 19.19
N ALA A 630 -8.26 -20.94 19.72
CA ALA A 630 -7.46 -19.79 19.30
C ALA A 630 -6.01 -20.25 19.08
N GLN A 631 -5.53 -20.09 17.86
CA GLN A 631 -4.20 -20.52 17.46
C GLN A 631 -3.44 -19.36 16.82
N LEU A 632 -2.30 -19.01 17.41
CA LEU A 632 -1.42 -17.96 16.94
C LEU A 632 -0.48 -18.52 15.86
N LEU A 633 -0.43 -17.85 14.72
CA LEU A 633 0.36 -18.26 13.57
C LEU A 633 1.49 -17.27 13.29
N GLU A 634 2.43 -17.69 12.46
CA GLU A 634 3.50 -16.82 11.94
C GLU A 634 2.93 -15.55 11.26
N GLY A 635 3.64 -14.42 11.43
CA GLY A 635 3.25 -13.13 10.85
C GLY A 635 2.10 -12.44 11.57
N GLU A 636 1.95 -12.66 12.88
CA GLU A 636 0.93 -12.01 13.73
C GLU A 636 -0.51 -12.26 13.25
N LYS A 637 -0.76 -13.47 12.75
CA LYS A 637 -2.09 -13.95 12.36
C LYS A 637 -2.71 -14.80 13.45
N LEU A 638 -4.03 -14.72 13.60
CA LEU A 638 -4.80 -15.50 14.57
C LEU A 638 -5.85 -16.33 13.83
N LEU A 639 -5.80 -17.65 14.01
CA LEU A 639 -6.92 -18.54 13.73
C LEU A 639 -7.83 -18.55 14.96
N LEU A 640 -9.02 -17.98 14.83
CA LEU A 640 -10.00 -17.89 15.91
C LEU A 640 -11.27 -18.64 15.51
N VAL A 641 -11.67 -19.61 16.32
CA VAL A 641 -12.94 -20.33 16.17
C VAL A 641 -13.86 -19.94 17.32
N VAL A 642 -14.96 -19.28 16.98
CA VAL A 642 -15.95 -18.76 17.94
C VAL A 642 -17.24 -19.56 17.83
N ALA A 643 -17.77 -20.03 18.95
CA ALA A 643 -19.11 -20.59 19.04
C ALA A 643 -20.13 -19.49 19.37
N ASP A 644 -21.26 -19.49 18.68
CA ASP A 644 -22.43 -18.68 19.05
C ASP A 644 -23.27 -19.34 20.16
N ARG A 645 -24.33 -18.66 20.61
CA ARG A 645 -25.26 -19.18 21.63
C ARG A 645 -25.98 -20.48 21.24
N ASN A 646 -26.06 -20.77 19.94
CA ASN A 646 -26.69 -21.97 19.40
C ASN A 646 -25.66 -23.10 19.19
N GLY A 647 -24.36 -22.81 19.37
CA GLY A 647 -23.23 -23.71 19.11
C GLY A 647 -22.82 -23.81 17.64
N ASN A 648 -23.25 -22.89 16.77
CA ASN A 648 -22.65 -22.78 15.44
C ASN A 648 -21.27 -22.15 15.56
N LEU A 649 -20.35 -22.57 14.71
CA LEU A 649 -18.99 -22.07 14.73
C LEU A 649 -18.79 -21.04 13.63
N THR A 650 -18.01 -20.01 13.94
CA THR A 650 -17.46 -19.11 12.95
C THR A 650 -15.95 -19.13 13.05
N VAL A 651 -15.29 -19.48 11.94
CA VAL A 651 -13.84 -19.55 11.84
C VAL A 651 -13.32 -18.27 11.19
N TYR A 652 -12.42 -17.57 11.87
CA TYR A 652 -11.71 -16.39 11.40
C TYR A 652 -10.23 -16.72 11.28
N LEU A 653 -9.61 -16.30 10.18
CA LEU A 653 -8.16 -16.33 10.03
C LEU A 653 -7.72 -14.97 9.50
N GLU A 654 -7.24 -14.11 10.40
CA GLU A 654 -6.94 -12.70 10.13
C GLU A 654 -5.69 -12.25 10.89
N GLY A 655 -5.09 -11.13 10.49
CA GLY A 655 -4.06 -10.47 11.29
C GLY A 655 -4.64 -9.96 12.61
N LEU A 656 -3.88 -9.99 13.71
CA LEU A 656 -4.37 -9.64 15.06
C LEU A 656 -5.07 -8.27 15.12
N ALA A 657 -4.55 -7.26 14.42
CA ALA A 657 -5.18 -5.93 14.34
C ALA A 657 -6.51 -5.91 13.55
N GLY A 658 -6.75 -6.89 12.69
CA GLY A 658 -7.94 -7.00 11.85
C GLY A 658 -9.06 -7.86 12.43
N VAL A 659 -8.78 -8.69 13.44
CA VAL A 659 -9.72 -9.68 14.00
C VAL A 659 -11.01 -9.02 14.53
N ASP A 660 -10.90 -7.97 15.35
CA ASP A 660 -12.08 -7.25 15.90
C ASP A 660 -12.98 -6.72 14.77
N GLY A 661 -12.37 -6.13 13.74
CA GLY A 661 -13.09 -5.63 12.56
C GLY A 661 -13.69 -6.75 11.70
N ALA A 662 -13.10 -7.95 11.67
CA ALA A 662 -13.65 -9.10 10.96
C ALA A 662 -14.87 -9.69 11.68
N ILE A 663 -14.81 -9.76 13.01
CA ILE A 663 -15.93 -10.17 13.89
C ILE A 663 -17.11 -9.23 13.71
N GLN A 664 -16.90 -7.91 13.83
CA GLN A 664 -17.97 -6.91 13.69
C GLN A 664 -18.64 -6.93 12.32
N ARG A 665 -17.89 -7.26 11.26
CA ARG A 665 -18.42 -7.38 9.89
C ARG A 665 -19.05 -8.73 9.59
N GLY A 666 -18.96 -9.71 10.49
CA GLY A 666 -19.41 -11.09 10.27
C GLY A 666 -18.68 -11.81 9.14
N ARG A 667 -17.42 -11.43 8.84
CA ARG A 667 -16.64 -11.97 7.71
C ARG A 667 -15.84 -13.22 8.10
N GLY A 668 -16.51 -14.23 8.65
CA GLY A 668 -15.91 -15.52 8.98
C GLY A 668 -16.55 -16.68 8.22
N LYS A 669 -15.88 -17.84 8.22
CA LYS A 669 -16.45 -19.07 7.67
C LYS A 669 -17.43 -19.67 8.68
N ALA A 670 -18.72 -19.62 8.38
CA ALA A 670 -19.75 -20.25 9.20
C ALA A 670 -19.79 -21.77 9.01
N LEU A 671 -19.76 -22.51 10.11
CA LEU A 671 -19.95 -23.95 10.20
C LEU A 671 -21.16 -24.24 11.07
N ASN A 672 -22.24 -24.71 10.46
CA ASN A 672 -23.50 -24.95 11.16
C ASN A 672 -23.42 -26.24 11.97
N ARG A 673 -23.88 -26.17 13.23
CA ARG A 673 -23.91 -27.29 14.18
C ARG A 673 -24.61 -28.52 13.62
N ASP A 674 -25.70 -28.32 12.87
CA ASP A 674 -26.45 -29.41 12.23
C ASP A 674 -25.62 -30.26 11.27
N LYS A 675 -24.59 -29.67 10.66
CA LYS A 675 -23.70 -30.35 9.71
C LYS A 675 -22.51 -31.02 10.40
N ILE A 676 -21.92 -30.36 11.39
CA ILE A 676 -20.66 -30.79 12.02
C ILE A 676 -20.85 -31.69 13.25
N GLY A 677 -22.07 -31.86 13.75
CA GLY A 677 -22.36 -32.70 14.91
C GLY A 677 -22.53 -31.90 16.21
N GLN A 678 -23.02 -32.58 17.26
CA GLN A 678 -23.22 -31.96 18.57
C GLN A 678 -21.90 -31.83 19.35
N ASP A 679 -21.09 -32.89 19.30
CA ASP A 679 -19.75 -32.94 19.86
C ASP A 679 -18.74 -33.04 18.71
N PHE A 680 -17.75 -32.15 18.71
CA PHE A 680 -16.72 -32.11 17.67
C PHE A 680 -15.36 -31.74 18.23
N LEU A 681 -14.32 -32.12 17.50
CA LEU A 681 -12.93 -31.79 17.76
C LEU A 681 -12.38 -30.99 16.59
N LEU A 682 -11.50 -30.06 16.90
CA LEU A 682 -10.83 -29.21 15.92
C LEU A 682 -9.34 -29.54 15.93
N ALA A 683 -8.75 -29.69 14.76
CA ALA A 683 -7.31 -29.79 14.55
C ALA A 683 -6.90 -28.85 13.41
N TYR A 684 -5.78 -28.16 13.55
CA TYR A 684 -5.28 -27.27 12.50
C TYR A 684 -3.79 -27.51 12.26
N ASP A 685 -3.40 -27.71 11.00
CA ASP A 685 -2.01 -27.81 10.56
C ASP A 685 -1.57 -26.48 9.94
N GLU A 686 -0.51 -25.87 10.48
CA GLU A 686 -0.03 -24.54 10.03
C GLU A 686 0.66 -24.61 8.67
N SER A 687 1.34 -25.72 8.41
CA SER A 687 2.20 -25.93 7.24
C SER A 687 1.39 -26.03 5.94
N LYS A 688 0.32 -26.79 5.98
CA LYS A 688 -0.62 -27.07 4.90
C LYS A 688 -1.86 -26.18 5.00
N ARG A 689 -2.01 -25.40 6.08
CA ARG A 689 -3.13 -24.49 6.36
C ARG A 689 -4.48 -25.21 6.31
N MET A 690 -4.55 -26.38 6.95
CA MET A 690 -5.72 -27.26 6.93
C MET A 690 -6.41 -27.30 8.29
N LEU A 691 -7.73 -27.09 8.29
CA LEU A 691 -8.61 -27.25 9.45
C LEU A 691 -9.40 -28.55 9.32
N GLY A 692 -9.20 -29.47 10.25
CA GLY A 692 -10.01 -30.67 10.43
C GLY A 692 -11.08 -30.45 11.49
N VAL A 693 -12.32 -30.76 11.15
CA VAL A 693 -13.46 -30.80 12.07
C VAL A 693 -13.94 -32.26 12.15
N VAL A 694 -13.70 -32.89 13.29
CA VAL A 694 -14.07 -34.29 13.55
C VAL A 694 -15.35 -34.28 14.38
N SER A 695 -16.46 -34.77 13.84
CA SER A 695 -17.68 -35.04 14.59
C SER A 695 -17.47 -36.30 15.43
N SER A 696 -17.40 -36.12 16.75
CA SER A 696 -17.14 -37.20 17.71
C SER A 696 -18.32 -38.18 17.80
N ASP A 697 -19.55 -37.67 17.64
CA ASP A 697 -20.80 -38.40 17.75
C ASP A 697 -21.22 -39.09 16.44
N ARG A 698 -21.01 -38.45 15.29
CA ARG A 698 -21.42 -38.98 13.97
C ARG A 698 -20.31 -39.69 13.22
N LEU A 699 -19.08 -39.64 13.75
CA LEU A 699 -17.88 -40.18 13.10
C LEU A 699 -17.72 -39.64 11.67
N LEU A 700 -17.86 -38.32 11.52
CA LEU A 700 -17.66 -37.60 10.26
C LEU A 700 -16.43 -36.71 10.35
N LEU A 701 -15.62 -36.72 9.31
CA LEU A 701 -14.46 -35.85 9.18
C LEU A 701 -14.70 -34.82 8.06
N HIS A 702 -14.63 -33.54 8.41
CA HIS A 702 -14.67 -32.44 7.46
C HIS A 702 -13.31 -31.74 7.41
N ILE A 703 -12.73 -31.61 6.22
CA ILE A 703 -11.46 -30.93 6.02
C ILE A 703 -11.70 -29.62 5.27
N PHE A 704 -11.09 -28.53 5.74
CA PHE A 704 -11.10 -27.24 5.09
C PHE A 704 -9.67 -26.75 4.88
N VAL A 705 -9.35 -26.30 3.66
CA VAL A 705 -8.04 -25.72 3.33
C VAL A 705 -8.20 -24.22 3.20
N PHE A 706 -7.29 -23.46 3.80
CA PHE A 706 -7.29 -22.01 3.68
C PHE A 706 -6.50 -21.53 2.45
N ASP A 707 -7.16 -20.72 1.63
CA ASP A 707 -6.56 -20.04 0.48
C ASP A 707 -6.58 -18.52 0.69
N ASP A 708 -5.49 -17.81 0.39
CA ASP A 708 -5.38 -16.37 0.65
C ASP A 708 -6.38 -15.53 -0.18
N ALA A 709 -6.83 -16.01 -1.34
CA ALA A 709 -7.77 -15.30 -2.20
C ALA A 709 -9.24 -15.62 -1.88
N ARG A 710 -9.54 -16.85 -1.44
CA ARG A 710 -10.91 -17.35 -1.26
C ARG A 710 -11.28 -17.74 0.17
N GLY A 711 -10.36 -17.65 1.12
CA GLY A 711 -10.53 -18.10 2.51
C GLY A 711 -10.68 -19.63 2.63
N PHE A 712 -11.35 -20.11 3.68
CA PHE A 712 -11.55 -21.54 3.93
C PHE A 712 -12.49 -22.21 2.90
N GLN A 713 -11.93 -23.14 2.13
CA GLN A 713 -12.63 -23.99 1.17
C GLN A 713 -12.72 -25.42 1.66
N ALA A 714 -13.84 -26.11 1.41
CA ALA A 714 -13.99 -27.51 1.79
C ALA A 714 -13.12 -28.39 0.87
N PHE A 715 -12.36 -29.30 1.46
CA PHE A 715 -11.57 -30.30 0.74
C PHE A 715 -12.44 -31.55 0.52
N GLY A 716 -13.17 -31.56 -0.59
CA GLY A 716 -14.09 -32.64 -0.93
C GLY A 716 -15.35 -32.69 -0.06
N SER A 717 -16.01 -33.85 -0.06
CA SER A 717 -17.17 -34.15 0.79
C SER A 717 -16.74 -34.64 2.17
N SER A 718 -17.67 -34.64 3.13
CA SER A 718 -17.45 -35.24 4.45
C SER A 718 -17.05 -36.71 4.33
N ILE A 719 -15.99 -37.11 5.05
CA ILE A 719 -15.49 -38.48 5.08
C ILE A 719 -16.19 -39.22 6.22
N ASN A 720 -16.80 -40.37 5.92
CA ASN A 720 -17.52 -41.17 6.90
C ASN A 720 -16.59 -42.21 7.53
N LEU A 721 -16.33 -42.08 8.84
CA LEU A 721 -15.42 -42.95 9.58
C LEU A 721 -16.10 -44.22 10.13
N ASN A 722 -17.43 -44.35 10.05
CA ASN A 722 -18.17 -45.49 10.61
C ASN A 722 -17.71 -46.85 10.08
N ALA A 723 -17.10 -46.91 8.89
CA ALA A 723 -16.57 -48.16 8.34
C ALA A 723 -15.41 -48.77 9.16
N TRP A 724 -14.73 -47.98 9.99
CA TRP A 724 -13.53 -48.40 10.75
C TRP A 724 -13.71 -48.41 12.27
N TYR A 725 -14.90 -48.08 12.76
CA TYR A 725 -15.22 -48.01 14.17
C TYR A 725 -16.48 -48.82 14.47
N ASN A 726 -16.52 -49.46 15.63
CA ASN A 726 -17.69 -50.19 16.09
C ASN A 726 -18.82 -49.22 16.48
N GLU A 727 -20.06 -49.71 16.45
CA GLU A 727 -21.21 -48.94 16.93
C GLU A 727 -21.00 -48.50 18.38
N GLY A 728 -21.17 -47.19 18.64
CA GLY A 728 -20.97 -46.58 19.95
C GLY A 728 -19.57 -46.04 20.23
N SER A 729 -18.59 -46.23 19.34
CA SER A 729 -17.28 -45.58 19.45
C SER A 729 -17.37 -44.08 19.15
N SER A 730 -16.67 -43.26 19.94
CA SER A 730 -16.59 -41.80 19.73
C SER A 730 -15.14 -41.34 19.70
N ILE A 731 -14.79 -40.40 18.83
CA ILE A 731 -13.44 -39.81 18.80
C ILE A 731 -13.29 -38.82 19.97
N ARG A 732 -12.19 -38.94 20.72
CA ARG A 732 -11.88 -38.11 21.90
C ARG A 732 -10.75 -37.11 21.65
N HIS A 733 -9.78 -37.45 20.80
CA HIS A 733 -8.75 -36.50 20.39
C HIS A 733 -8.43 -36.59 18.91
N ALA A 734 -7.99 -35.47 18.34
CA ALA A 734 -7.51 -35.39 16.98
C ALA A 734 -6.37 -34.37 16.86
N CYS A 735 -5.31 -34.71 16.15
CA CYS A 735 -4.24 -33.78 15.79
C CYS A 735 -3.63 -34.15 14.44
N PHE A 736 -3.24 -33.15 13.65
CA PHE A 736 -2.48 -33.42 12.43
C PHE A 736 -1.05 -33.85 12.78
N ILE A 737 -0.46 -34.69 11.95
CA ILE A 737 0.97 -34.90 11.95
C ILE A 737 1.58 -33.69 11.21
N SER A 738 2.26 -32.82 11.95
CA SER A 738 2.68 -31.50 11.48
C SER A 738 3.45 -31.58 10.15
N GLY A 739 2.97 -30.86 9.13
CA GLY A 739 3.60 -30.82 7.80
C GLY A 739 3.13 -31.90 6.80
N THR A 740 2.25 -32.82 7.22
CA THR A 740 1.75 -33.92 6.39
C THR A 740 0.24 -33.78 6.10
N GLU A 741 -0.31 -34.71 5.31
CA GLU A 741 -1.75 -34.81 5.04
C GLU A 741 -2.38 -35.97 5.81
N GLU A 742 -1.94 -36.16 7.05
CA GLU A 742 -2.34 -37.25 7.91
C GLU A 742 -2.81 -36.74 9.28
N LEU A 743 -3.84 -37.40 9.81
CA LEU A 743 -4.55 -37.00 11.02
C LEU A 743 -4.54 -38.16 12.01
N LEU A 744 -3.99 -37.95 13.20
CA LEU A 744 -4.16 -38.87 14.31
C LEU A 744 -5.57 -38.74 14.88
N LEU A 745 -6.23 -39.87 15.13
CA LEU A 745 -7.51 -39.96 15.80
C LEU A 745 -7.39 -40.92 16.99
N VAL A 746 -7.77 -40.46 18.19
CA VAL A 746 -7.84 -41.28 19.40
C VAL A 746 -9.30 -41.48 19.79
N ASP A 747 -9.72 -42.73 19.92
CA ASP A 747 -11.11 -43.06 20.26
C ASP A 747 -11.36 -43.27 21.76
N SER A 748 -12.63 -43.49 22.10
CA SER A 748 -13.09 -43.77 23.46
C SER A 748 -12.57 -45.08 24.05
N GLN A 749 -11.93 -45.94 23.25
CA GLN A 749 -11.28 -47.17 23.70
C GLN A 749 -9.77 -46.99 23.85
N ALA A 750 -9.29 -45.74 23.86
CA ALA A 750 -7.87 -45.39 23.96
C ALA A 750 -7.01 -45.95 22.81
N GLN A 751 -7.61 -46.19 21.63
CA GLN A 751 -6.87 -46.56 20.43
C GLN A 751 -6.53 -45.32 19.61
N ALA A 752 -5.25 -45.12 19.38
CA ALA A 752 -4.70 -44.05 18.55
C ALA A 752 -4.35 -44.61 17.16
N ARG A 753 -4.99 -44.08 16.12
CA ARG A 753 -4.81 -44.50 14.72
C ARG A 753 -4.59 -43.30 13.83
N VAL A 754 -3.73 -43.45 12.83
CA VAL A 754 -3.40 -42.37 11.87
C VAL A 754 -4.22 -42.56 10.61
N PHE A 755 -5.02 -41.57 10.24
CA PHE A 755 -5.83 -41.53 9.03
C PHE A 755 -5.13 -40.69 7.96
N SER A 756 -4.93 -41.26 6.77
CA SER A 756 -4.32 -40.55 5.63
C SER A 756 -5.39 -39.92 4.75
N LEU A 757 -5.31 -38.60 4.55
CA LEU A 757 -6.24 -37.88 3.66
C LEU A 757 -5.97 -38.17 2.18
N LEU A 758 -4.76 -38.63 1.84
CA LEU A 758 -4.38 -39.02 0.48
C LEU A 758 -5.02 -40.34 0.06
N THR A 759 -4.96 -41.37 0.93
CA THR A 759 -5.50 -42.70 0.63
C THR A 759 -6.95 -42.88 1.11
N LEU A 760 -7.44 -41.98 1.95
CA LEU A 760 -8.74 -42.05 2.65
C LEU A 760 -8.91 -43.32 3.49
N GLN A 761 -7.81 -43.78 4.11
CA GLN A 761 -7.77 -44.97 4.96
C GLN A 761 -6.86 -44.76 6.19
N PHE A 762 -7.06 -45.60 7.21
CA PHE A 762 -6.14 -45.68 8.35
C PHE A 762 -4.85 -46.41 7.99
N ARG A 763 -3.72 -45.98 8.56
CA ARG A 763 -2.47 -46.76 8.59
C ARG A 763 -2.72 -48.09 9.33
N PRO A 764 -2.06 -49.19 8.95
CA PRO A 764 -2.21 -50.48 9.64
C PRO A 764 -1.78 -50.43 11.11
N ALA A 765 -0.78 -49.62 11.43
CA ALA A 765 -0.28 -49.46 12.79
C ALA A 765 -1.35 -48.80 13.69
N THR A 766 -1.60 -49.42 14.84
CA THR A 766 -2.50 -48.93 15.88
C THR A 766 -1.73 -48.87 17.19
N LEU A 767 -1.76 -47.72 17.84
CA LEU A 767 -1.18 -47.55 19.17
C LEU A 767 -2.29 -47.70 20.21
N VAL A 768 -2.13 -48.66 21.12
CA VAL A 768 -3.08 -48.89 22.22
C VAL A 768 -2.53 -48.18 23.46
N LEU A 769 -3.27 -47.17 23.95
CA LEU A 769 -2.89 -46.41 25.13
C LEU A 769 -3.53 -47.03 26.39
N GLU A 770 -2.88 -46.88 27.54
CA GLU A 770 -3.40 -47.39 28.83
C GLU A 770 -4.78 -46.83 29.18
N GLN A 771 -5.02 -45.56 28.84
CA GLN A 771 -6.28 -44.86 29.06
C GLN A 771 -6.45 -43.76 28.00
N VAL A 772 -7.68 -43.23 27.87
CA VAL A 772 -7.93 -42.06 27.04
C VAL A 772 -7.07 -40.91 27.59
N PRO A 773 -6.18 -40.31 26.78
CA PRO A 773 -5.26 -39.30 27.25
C PRO A 773 -5.98 -38.02 27.67
N PHE A 774 -5.30 -37.18 28.46
CA PHE A 774 -5.80 -35.85 28.79
C PHE A 774 -5.63 -34.91 27.59
N SER A 775 -4.47 -34.97 26.92
CA SER A 775 -4.21 -34.25 25.69
C SER A 775 -3.23 -35.02 24.80
N VAL A 776 -3.30 -34.72 23.50
CA VAL A 776 -2.36 -35.22 22.49
C VAL A 776 -1.94 -34.08 21.60
N SER A 777 -0.65 -34.05 21.25
CA SER A 777 -0.07 -32.99 20.43
C SER A 777 1.02 -33.55 19.53
N SER A 778 1.03 -33.16 18.26
CA SER A 778 2.19 -33.40 17.38
C SER A 778 3.27 -32.38 17.69
N THR A 779 4.54 -32.78 17.62
CA THR A 779 5.65 -31.84 17.71
C THR A 779 5.74 -31.01 16.41
N PRO A 780 6.05 -29.71 16.47
CA PRO A 780 6.10 -28.81 15.31
C PRO A 780 7.08 -29.22 14.19
N ASP A 781 8.12 -29.99 14.52
CA ASP A 781 9.07 -30.56 13.56
C ASP A 781 8.54 -31.82 12.85
N GLY A 782 7.38 -32.32 13.24
CA GLY A 782 6.78 -33.55 12.73
C GLY A 782 7.52 -34.82 13.15
N SER A 783 8.29 -34.80 14.25
CA SER A 783 9.06 -35.97 14.73
C SER A 783 8.22 -36.95 15.57
N CYS A 784 7.44 -36.43 16.51
CA CYS A 784 6.82 -37.24 17.56
C CYS A 784 5.37 -36.82 17.84
N LEU A 785 4.62 -37.78 18.36
CA LEU A 785 3.38 -37.58 19.09
C LEU A 785 3.70 -37.47 20.58
N LEU A 786 3.20 -36.43 21.24
CA LEU A 786 3.21 -36.31 22.70
C LEU A 786 1.83 -36.66 23.24
N VAL A 787 1.79 -37.54 24.22
CA VAL A 787 0.57 -38.01 24.89
C VAL A 787 0.68 -37.69 26.37
N ALA A 788 -0.23 -36.85 26.89
CA ALA A 788 -0.31 -36.55 28.31
C ALA A 788 -1.38 -37.42 28.98
N GLN A 789 -1.03 -38.10 30.06
CA GLN A 789 -1.91 -38.98 30.83
C GLN A 789 -1.91 -38.58 32.30
N VAL A 790 -3.09 -38.58 32.91
CA VAL A 790 -3.23 -38.33 34.36
C VAL A 790 -3.09 -39.63 35.12
N ARG A 791 -2.10 -39.73 36.01
CA ARG A 791 -1.87 -40.87 36.91
C ARG A 791 -2.05 -40.40 38.36
N GLY A 792 -3.28 -40.47 38.87
CA GLY A 792 -3.61 -39.94 40.19
C GLY A 792 -3.59 -38.42 40.23
N SER A 793 -2.70 -37.82 41.02
CA SER A 793 -2.51 -36.35 41.12
C SER A 793 -1.43 -35.80 40.18
N GLU A 794 -0.63 -36.67 39.57
CA GLU A 794 0.47 -36.31 38.69
C GLU A 794 0.09 -36.50 37.21
N MET A 795 0.69 -35.69 36.34
CA MET A 795 0.56 -35.82 34.89
C MET A 795 1.86 -36.36 34.30
N ALA A 796 1.77 -37.50 33.61
CA ALA A 796 2.87 -38.11 32.88
C ALA A 796 2.74 -37.79 31.39
N VAL A 797 3.86 -37.47 30.73
CA VAL A 797 3.89 -37.24 29.28
C VAL A 797 4.75 -38.33 28.64
N THR A 798 4.27 -38.95 27.57
CA THR A 798 5.01 -39.97 26.81
C THR A 798 5.13 -39.52 25.36
N ALA A 799 6.34 -39.60 24.81
CA ALA A 799 6.63 -39.29 23.42
C ALA A 799 6.69 -40.58 22.58
N TYR A 800 6.00 -40.59 21.43
CA TYR A 800 6.05 -41.68 20.45
C TYR A 800 6.56 -41.11 19.14
N HIS A 801 7.65 -41.63 18.60
CA HIS A 801 8.12 -41.24 17.27
C HIS A 801 7.13 -41.72 16.20
N TRP A 802 6.90 -40.89 15.18
CA TRP A 802 5.99 -41.26 14.09
C TRP A 802 6.53 -42.42 13.24
N ASP A 803 7.86 -42.54 13.13
CA ASP A 803 8.55 -43.58 12.36
C ASP A 803 8.38 -44.98 12.96
N THR A 804 8.28 -45.08 14.29
CA THR A 804 8.06 -46.33 15.04
C THR A 804 6.66 -46.40 15.67
N PHE A 805 5.72 -45.61 15.17
CA PHE A 805 4.36 -45.49 15.71
C PHE A 805 3.65 -46.85 15.77
N GLY A 806 3.22 -47.25 16.97
CA GLY A 806 2.54 -48.53 17.23
C GLY A 806 3.47 -49.73 17.44
N SER A 807 4.79 -49.57 17.28
CA SER A 807 5.79 -50.63 17.47
C SER A 807 6.56 -50.53 18.80
N THR A 808 6.47 -49.39 19.48
CA THR A 808 7.17 -49.11 20.76
C THR A 808 6.19 -48.69 21.85
N GLU A 809 6.58 -48.85 23.12
CA GLU A 809 5.81 -48.38 24.29
C GLU A 809 5.92 -46.85 24.51
N GLY A 810 6.66 -46.15 23.65
CA GLY A 810 6.96 -44.73 23.79
C GLY A 810 8.02 -44.42 24.86
N ILE A 811 8.48 -43.17 24.88
CA ILE A 811 9.52 -42.65 25.76
C ILE A 811 8.87 -41.77 26.82
N ALA A 812 8.89 -42.21 28.07
CA ALA A 812 8.36 -41.43 29.19
C ALA A 812 9.24 -40.20 29.44
N LEU A 813 8.60 -39.03 29.54
CA LEU A 813 9.24 -37.75 29.75
C LEU A 813 9.24 -37.39 31.24
N ASP A 814 10.43 -37.36 31.86
CA ASP A 814 10.60 -36.98 33.28
C ASP A 814 10.55 -35.46 33.45
N ILE A 815 9.33 -34.91 33.47
CA ILE A 815 9.10 -33.46 33.63
C ILE A 815 8.73 -33.18 35.09
N PRO A 816 9.52 -32.38 35.83
CA PRO A 816 9.27 -32.13 37.23
C PRO A 816 8.05 -31.21 37.43
N ASN A 817 7.27 -31.47 38.48
CA ASN A 817 6.17 -30.61 38.95
C ASN A 817 4.98 -30.44 37.99
N LEU A 818 4.65 -31.46 37.18
CA LEU A 818 3.40 -31.47 36.41
C LEU A 818 2.22 -31.95 37.26
N GLN A 819 1.21 -31.10 37.43
CA GLN A 819 0.01 -31.43 38.19
C GLN A 819 -1.14 -31.83 37.26
N ALA A 820 -2.04 -32.68 37.77
CA ALA A 820 -3.28 -33.00 37.07
C ALA A 820 -4.09 -31.71 36.82
N GLY A 821 -4.28 -31.35 35.54
CA GLY A 821 -4.99 -30.14 35.12
C GLY A 821 -4.11 -29.02 34.56
N ASP A 822 -2.78 -29.20 34.52
CA ASP A 822 -1.87 -28.32 33.78
C ASP A 822 -2.21 -28.36 32.28
N ASP A 823 -2.48 -27.20 31.67
CA ASP A 823 -2.73 -27.09 30.23
C ASP A 823 -1.38 -26.96 29.50
N LEU A 824 -1.00 -28.03 28.80
CA LEU A 824 0.28 -28.19 28.14
C LEU A 824 0.16 -27.85 26.65
N GLN A 825 0.93 -26.86 26.20
CA GLN A 825 0.97 -26.46 24.79
C GLN A 825 2.36 -26.69 24.19
N VAL A 826 2.40 -27.32 23.02
CA VAL A 826 3.65 -27.55 22.27
C VAL A 826 3.83 -26.44 21.26
N THR A 827 5.01 -25.82 21.21
CA THR A 827 5.39 -24.78 20.25
C THR A 827 6.84 -24.96 19.84
N SER A 828 7.25 -24.32 18.77
CA SER A 828 8.66 -24.15 18.42
C SER A 828 9.08 -22.70 18.49
N LEU A 829 10.39 -22.45 18.65
CA LEU A 829 10.97 -21.11 18.71
C LEU A 829 12.01 -20.94 17.61
N VAL A 830 11.78 -20.00 16.69
CA VAL A 830 12.67 -19.65 15.57
C VAL A 830 12.82 -20.77 14.53
N ASN A 831 13.22 -21.97 14.94
CA ASN A 831 13.29 -23.17 14.12
C ASN A 831 12.31 -24.21 14.64
N ARG A 832 11.66 -24.95 13.74
CA ARG A 832 10.67 -25.98 14.10
C ARG A 832 11.25 -27.13 14.93
N SER A 833 12.55 -27.40 14.78
CA SER A 833 13.27 -28.40 15.58
C SER A 833 13.57 -27.95 17.02
N ALA A 834 13.49 -26.65 17.32
CA ALA A 834 13.60 -26.15 18.68
C ALA A 834 12.22 -26.25 19.37
N VAL A 835 11.85 -27.46 19.76
CA VAL A 835 10.53 -27.78 20.33
C VAL A 835 10.51 -27.46 21.82
N HIS A 836 9.46 -26.78 22.27
CA HIS A 836 9.20 -26.41 23.65
C HIS A 836 7.80 -26.86 24.06
N LEU A 837 7.71 -27.46 25.25
CA LEU A 837 6.45 -27.73 25.94
C LEU A 837 6.24 -26.67 27.00
N ALA A 838 5.20 -25.84 26.85
CA ALA A 838 4.93 -24.68 27.68
C ALA A 838 3.70 -24.88 28.59
N LYS A 839 3.75 -24.27 29.77
CA LYS A 839 2.64 -24.17 30.72
C LYS A 839 2.62 -22.81 31.42
N LEU A 840 1.46 -22.45 31.98
CA LEU A 840 1.31 -21.25 32.81
C LEU A 840 1.38 -21.64 34.30
N ASP A 841 2.26 -20.97 35.04
CA ASP A 841 2.29 -21.02 36.50
C ASP A 841 1.68 -19.74 37.06
N PHE A 842 0.45 -19.85 37.54
CA PHE A 842 -0.30 -18.73 38.12
C PHE A 842 0.23 -18.28 39.49
N SER A 843 0.92 -19.17 40.21
CA SER A 843 1.48 -18.84 41.54
C SER A 843 2.76 -18.03 41.43
N ALA A 844 3.57 -18.31 40.40
CA ALA A 844 4.80 -17.60 40.10
C ALA A 844 4.62 -16.43 39.12
N HIS A 845 3.42 -16.25 38.57
CA HIS A 845 3.12 -15.28 37.49
C HIS A 845 4.04 -15.45 36.26
N THR A 846 4.35 -16.70 35.90
CA THR A 846 5.30 -16.99 34.82
C THR A 846 4.77 -18.02 33.83
N CYS A 847 5.09 -17.83 32.56
CA CYS A 847 5.06 -18.88 31.55
C CYS A 847 6.38 -19.65 31.61
N HIS A 848 6.30 -20.96 31.84
CA HIS A 848 7.46 -21.84 31.95
C HIS A 848 7.44 -22.85 30.80
N SER A 849 8.59 -23.15 30.21
CA SER A 849 8.72 -24.17 29.18
C SER A 849 9.82 -25.18 29.48
N TYR A 850 9.65 -26.37 28.94
CA TYR A 850 10.64 -27.43 28.88
C TYR A 850 11.04 -27.64 27.43
N ALA A 851 12.32 -27.50 27.11
CA ALA A 851 12.80 -27.74 25.76
C ALA A 851 12.99 -29.24 25.55
N LEU A 852 12.47 -29.75 24.43
CA LEU A 852 12.54 -31.15 24.05
C LEU A 852 13.65 -31.31 23.00
N ALA A 853 14.69 -32.04 23.36
CA ALA A 853 15.71 -32.47 22.42
C ALA A 853 15.30 -33.84 21.88
N ILE A 854 14.67 -33.80 20.71
CA ILE A 854 14.18 -34.98 20.01
C ILE A 854 15.26 -35.45 19.05
N THR A 855 15.81 -36.63 19.29
CA THR A 855 16.69 -37.31 18.35
C THR A 855 15.87 -38.33 17.58
N ARG A 856 16.01 -38.30 16.26
CA ARG A 856 15.48 -39.36 15.39
C ARG A 856 16.57 -40.40 15.20
N LYS A 857 16.20 -41.63 14.84
CA LYS A 857 17.19 -42.64 14.47
C LYS A 857 17.90 -42.21 13.19
N ILE A 858 19.03 -41.53 13.35
CA ILE A 858 19.88 -41.09 12.27
C ILE A 858 21.29 -41.54 12.63
N THR A 859 21.80 -42.50 11.88
CA THR A 859 23.22 -42.82 11.88
C THR A 859 23.90 -41.83 10.93
N GLU A 860 24.61 -40.86 11.50
CA GLU A 860 25.39 -39.90 10.71
C GLU A 860 26.87 -40.31 10.71
N PHE A 861 27.34 -40.74 9.55
CA PHE A 861 28.75 -40.98 9.29
C PHE A 861 29.39 -39.71 8.74
N MET A 862 30.27 -39.06 9.52
CA MET A 862 31.16 -38.07 8.93
C MET A 862 32.34 -38.77 8.28
N PHE A 863 32.45 -38.54 6.98
CA PHE A 863 33.61 -38.86 6.19
C PHE A 863 34.71 -37.84 6.50
N LYS A 864 35.66 -38.19 7.38
CA LYS A 864 36.87 -37.37 7.56
C LYS A 864 37.87 -37.72 6.48
N GLU A 865 38.13 -36.75 5.61
CA GLU A 865 39.21 -36.82 4.63
C GLU A 865 40.56 -36.77 5.33
N ARG A 866 41.50 -37.61 4.86
CA ARG A 866 42.79 -37.74 5.50
C ARG A 866 43.72 -36.57 5.12
N GLY A 867 43.63 -35.49 5.88
CA GLY A 867 44.69 -34.48 6.03
C GLY A 867 44.48 -33.19 5.24
N VAL A 868 44.00 -32.14 5.92
CA VAL A 868 44.07 -30.77 5.42
C VAL A 868 45.00 -29.97 6.34
N ARG A 869 46.19 -29.64 5.86
CA ARG A 869 46.94 -28.48 6.35
C ARG A 869 46.47 -27.29 5.53
N GLY A 870 45.95 -26.27 6.23
CA GLY A 870 45.45 -25.05 5.63
C GLY A 870 46.50 -24.36 4.77
N GLY A 871 46.09 -24.01 3.56
CA GLY A 871 46.83 -23.15 2.65
C GLY A 871 45.84 -22.58 1.64
N THR A 872 45.41 -21.34 1.87
CA THR A 872 44.77 -20.52 0.85
C THR A 872 45.77 -20.23 -0.26
N SER A 873 45.61 -20.84 -1.43
CA SER A 873 46.31 -20.47 -2.66
C SER A 873 45.30 -20.23 -3.77
N SER A 874 45.24 -18.95 -4.20
CA SER A 874 44.62 -18.55 -5.44
C SER A 874 45.39 -19.18 -6.61
N CYS A 875 44.77 -20.10 -7.36
CA CYS A 875 45.35 -20.62 -8.59
C CYS A 875 44.50 -20.18 -9.80
N SER A 876 45.17 -19.58 -10.77
CA SER A 876 44.64 -19.03 -12.00
C SER A 876 44.17 -20.14 -12.94
N THR A 877 42.87 -20.36 -13.06
CA THR A 877 42.27 -21.21 -14.10
C THR A 877 42.12 -20.41 -15.39
N ASN A 878 42.88 -20.75 -16.42
CA ASN A 878 42.58 -20.33 -17.79
C ASN A 878 41.17 -20.85 -18.14
N THR A 879 40.24 -19.95 -18.40
CA THR A 879 38.82 -20.25 -18.60
C THR A 879 38.61 -20.77 -20.03
N THR A 880 38.45 -22.09 -20.18
CA THR A 880 37.94 -22.71 -21.41
C THR A 880 36.41 -22.58 -21.44
N ALA A 881 35.83 -22.50 -22.64
CA ALA A 881 34.39 -22.28 -22.78
C ALA A 881 33.61 -23.54 -23.25
N HIS A 882 34.20 -24.41 -24.09
CA HIS A 882 33.52 -25.57 -24.68
C HIS A 882 34.38 -26.84 -24.79
N ASN A 883 35.44 -26.98 -23.99
CA ASN A 883 36.30 -28.17 -23.99
C ASN A 883 35.51 -29.45 -23.63
N CYS A 884 34.41 -29.32 -22.89
CA CYS A 884 33.54 -30.42 -22.50
C CYS A 884 32.91 -31.20 -23.66
N ILE A 885 32.92 -30.69 -24.90
CA ILE A 885 32.55 -31.45 -26.11
C ILE A 885 33.45 -32.69 -26.26
N ILE A 886 34.71 -32.59 -25.87
CA ILE A 886 35.69 -33.68 -25.88
C ILE A 886 35.75 -34.32 -24.49
N ASP A 887 35.84 -33.51 -23.44
CA ASP A 887 36.14 -33.99 -22.07
C ASP A 887 34.98 -34.75 -21.42
N CYS A 888 33.75 -34.61 -21.94
CA CYS A 888 32.61 -35.40 -21.48
C CYS A 888 32.84 -36.91 -21.57
N HIS A 889 33.73 -37.38 -22.45
CA HIS A 889 34.10 -38.80 -22.51
C HIS A 889 34.84 -39.25 -21.24
N SER A 890 35.75 -38.43 -20.71
CA SER A 890 36.40 -38.68 -19.43
C SER A 890 35.39 -38.70 -18.27
N GLU A 891 34.44 -37.75 -18.27
CA GLU A 891 33.35 -37.73 -17.27
C GLU A 891 32.52 -39.04 -17.30
N VAL A 892 32.26 -39.60 -18.49
CA VAL A 892 31.58 -40.90 -18.64
C VAL A 892 32.40 -42.04 -18.05
N TRP A 893 33.71 -42.10 -18.30
CA TRP A 893 34.59 -43.16 -17.78
C TRP A 893 34.78 -43.09 -16.26
N THR A 894 34.78 -41.87 -15.71
CA THR A 894 34.86 -41.63 -14.27
C THR A 894 33.59 -42.09 -13.57
N ARG A 895 32.41 -41.88 -14.18
CA ARG A 895 31.14 -42.23 -13.54
C ARG A 895 30.69 -43.69 -13.74
N PHE A 896 31.05 -44.30 -14.86
CA PHE A 896 30.56 -45.63 -15.28
C PHE A 896 31.71 -46.61 -15.53
N PRO A 897 31.46 -47.93 -15.54
CA PRO A 897 32.52 -48.89 -15.86
C PRO A 897 32.97 -48.75 -17.32
N VAL A 898 34.28 -48.58 -17.50
CA VAL A 898 34.93 -48.77 -18.81
C VAL A 898 34.90 -50.26 -19.18
N LEU A 899 35.35 -51.11 -18.26
CA LEU A 899 35.25 -52.56 -18.35
C LEU A 899 34.47 -53.11 -17.14
N PRO A 900 33.22 -53.58 -17.33
CA PRO A 900 32.44 -54.17 -16.24
C PRO A 900 32.93 -55.58 -15.90
N ALA A 901 32.70 -56.02 -14.67
CA ALA A 901 33.08 -57.37 -14.23
C ALA A 901 32.24 -58.47 -14.91
N VAL A 902 30.95 -58.21 -15.10
CA VAL A 902 30.04 -59.05 -15.88
C VAL A 902 29.78 -58.34 -17.20
N GLN A 903 30.29 -58.92 -18.29
CA GLN A 903 30.06 -58.38 -19.63
C GLN A 903 28.75 -58.88 -20.19
N ARG A 904 28.06 -57.97 -20.86
CA ARG A 904 26.80 -58.26 -21.52
C ARG A 904 27.04 -58.94 -22.87
N GLU A 905 26.26 -59.98 -23.13
CA GLU A 905 26.33 -60.76 -24.37
C GLU A 905 24.93 -60.99 -24.96
N THR A 906 24.41 -59.92 -25.57
CA THR A 906 23.11 -59.82 -26.26
C THR A 906 23.25 -59.95 -27.77
N ILE A 907 24.37 -59.49 -28.33
CA ILE A 907 24.65 -59.49 -29.77
C ILE A 907 25.34 -60.80 -30.15
N SER A 908 24.61 -61.65 -30.86
CA SER A 908 25.16 -62.94 -31.35
C SER A 908 25.98 -62.79 -32.63
N SER A 909 25.95 -61.60 -33.23
CA SER A 909 26.51 -61.29 -34.56
C SER A 909 27.82 -60.48 -34.48
N SER A 910 28.75 -60.86 -33.62
CA SER A 910 30.03 -60.14 -33.42
C SER A 910 30.85 -59.97 -34.71
N SER A 911 30.69 -60.87 -35.69
CA SER A 911 31.34 -60.81 -37.00
C SER A 911 30.85 -59.67 -37.91
N LEU A 912 29.75 -58.99 -37.56
CA LEU A 912 29.18 -57.87 -38.30
C LEU A 912 29.50 -56.50 -37.70
N ARG A 913 30.29 -56.46 -36.61
CA ARG A 913 30.71 -55.22 -35.96
C ARG A 913 31.99 -54.67 -36.57
N SER A 914 32.05 -53.36 -36.69
CA SER A 914 33.26 -52.62 -37.07
C SER A 914 33.98 -52.09 -35.81
N PRO A 915 35.29 -51.82 -35.88
CA PRO A 915 36.03 -51.21 -34.77
C PRO A 915 35.39 -49.90 -34.30
N ARG A 916 35.55 -49.57 -33.02
CA ARG A 916 35.04 -48.32 -32.46
C ARG A 916 35.77 -47.12 -33.05
N THR A 917 35.02 -46.13 -33.50
CA THR A 917 35.57 -44.90 -34.07
C THR A 917 34.88 -43.66 -33.50
N LEU A 918 35.64 -42.62 -33.20
CA LEU A 918 35.14 -41.30 -32.82
C LEU A 918 35.64 -40.27 -33.83
N VAL A 919 34.71 -39.66 -34.56
CA VAL A 919 35.03 -38.68 -35.60
C VAL A 919 34.56 -37.30 -35.17
N PHE A 920 35.49 -36.35 -35.05
CA PHE A 920 35.19 -34.95 -34.80
C PHE A 920 35.06 -34.19 -36.13
N VAL A 921 33.87 -33.70 -36.44
CA VAL A 921 33.60 -32.91 -37.63
C VAL A 921 33.77 -31.44 -37.31
N THR A 922 34.78 -30.80 -37.88
CA THR A 922 35.23 -29.44 -37.56
C THR A 922 35.82 -28.76 -38.80
N ASP A 923 36.08 -27.45 -38.73
CA ASP A 923 36.74 -26.68 -39.80
C ASP A 923 38.26 -26.48 -39.57
N ARG A 924 38.79 -26.88 -38.40
CA ARG A 924 40.18 -26.61 -37.97
C ARG A 924 40.75 -27.66 -37.02
N ASP A 925 42.04 -27.53 -36.70
CA ASP A 925 42.75 -28.27 -35.65
C ASP A 925 42.68 -29.80 -35.75
N PHE A 926 42.49 -30.32 -36.97
CA PHE A 926 42.31 -31.76 -37.25
C PHE A 926 43.28 -32.71 -36.52
N PRO A 927 44.62 -32.46 -36.47
CA PRO A 927 45.54 -33.40 -35.82
C PRO A 927 45.47 -33.35 -34.27
N MET A 928 44.93 -32.28 -33.68
CA MET A 928 44.97 -32.07 -32.23
C MET A 928 44.00 -32.99 -31.48
N PHE A 929 42.84 -33.28 -32.06
CA PHE A 929 41.80 -34.13 -31.43
C PHE A 929 42.31 -35.51 -31.04
N ALA A 930 43.07 -36.18 -31.92
CA ALA A 930 43.59 -37.52 -31.65
C ALA A 930 44.65 -37.50 -30.54
N SER A 931 45.52 -36.49 -30.53
CA SER A 931 46.55 -36.32 -29.50
C SER A 931 45.92 -36.03 -28.13
N HIS A 932 45.01 -35.06 -28.08
CA HIS A 932 44.31 -34.67 -26.85
C HIS A 932 43.49 -35.81 -26.26
N PHE A 933 42.78 -36.57 -27.08
CA PHE A 933 42.02 -37.72 -26.60
C PHE A 933 42.91 -38.84 -26.05
N ALA A 934 44.09 -39.06 -26.64
CA ALA A 934 45.06 -40.03 -26.15
C ALA A 934 45.66 -39.61 -24.79
N GLU A 935 45.96 -38.32 -24.63
CA GLU A 935 46.41 -37.75 -23.36
C GLU A 935 45.32 -37.87 -22.28
N MET A 936 44.06 -37.55 -22.63
CA MET A 936 42.91 -37.70 -21.74
C MET A 936 42.75 -39.15 -21.23
N ILE A 937 42.92 -40.15 -22.11
CA ILE A 937 42.93 -41.57 -21.70
C ILE A 937 44.09 -41.86 -20.74
N HIS A 938 45.30 -41.39 -21.06
CA HIS A 938 46.48 -41.61 -20.22
C HIS A 938 46.32 -41.01 -18.82
N THR A 939 45.84 -39.77 -18.74
CA THR A 939 45.53 -39.08 -17.48
C THR A 939 44.46 -39.82 -16.68
N PHE A 940 43.39 -40.26 -17.33
CA PHE A 940 42.33 -41.04 -16.70
C PHE A 940 42.82 -42.39 -16.13
N GLU A 941 43.60 -43.15 -16.91
CA GLU A 941 44.15 -44.45 -16.48
C GLU A 941 45.09 -44.28 -15.28
N ARG A 942 45.93 -43.23 -15.29
CA ARG A 942 46.85 -42.91 -14.19
C ARG A 942 46.09 -42.51 -12.92
N ALA A 943 45.06 -41.69 -13.04
CA ALA A 943 44.32 -41.13 -11.91
C ALA A 943 43.38 -42.15 -11.24
N THR A 944 42.55 -42.84 -12.03
CA THR A 944 41.41 -43.59 -11.49
C THR A 944 41.72 -45.05 -11.16
N LYS A 945 42.79 -45.62 -11.73
CA LYS A 945 43.13 -47.07 -11.63
C LYS A 945 41.97 -48.02 -11.96
N LYS A 946 40.94 -47.54 -12.66
CA LYS A 946 39.80 -48.36 -13.07
C LYS A 946 40.24 -49.40 -14.12
N PRO A 947 39.62 -50.59 -14.15
CA PRO A 947 39.85 -51.54 -15.22
C PRO A 947 39.41 -50.95 -16.57
N THR A 948 40.38 -50.65 -17.44
CA THR A 948 40.12 -50.19 -18.82
C THR A 948 40.36 -51.28 -19.86
N GLY A 949 41.26 -52.24 -19.58
CA GLY A 949 41.73 -53.21 -20.57
C GLY A 949 42.27 -52.49 -21.81
N ASP A 950 41.96 -53.03 -22.99
CA ASP A 950 42.27 -52.37 -24.28
C ASP A 950 41.09 -51.55 -24.84
N VAL A 951 40.00 -51.40 -24.07
CA VAL A 951 38.74 -50.83 -24.58
C VAL A 951 38.92 -49.39 -25.06
N LEU A 952 39.54 -48.52 -24.25
CA LEU A 952 39.76 -47.12 -24.63
C LEU A 952 40.82 -46.97 -25.72
N LYS A 953 41.91 -47.75 -25.63
CA LYS A 953 43.03 -47.74 -26.59
C LYS A 953 42.63 -48.25 -27.97
N SER A 954 41.60 -49.10 -28.05
CA SER A 954 41.06 -49.61 -29.31
C SER A 954 40.18 -48.61 -30.08
N VAL A 955 39.80 -47.48 -29.47
CA VAL A 955 38.97 -46.45 -30.11
C VAL A 955 39.83 -45.65 -31.09
N ARG A 956 39.46 -45.66 -32.37
CA ARG A 956 40.14 -44.85 -33.39
C ARG A 956 39.55 -43.44 -33.41
N VAL A 957 40.37 -42.45 -33.11
CA VAL A 957 39.98 -41.03 -33.11
C VAL A 957 40.50 -40.34 -34.35
N SER A 958 39.65 -39.58 -35.02
CA SER A 958 40.02 -38.77 -36.19
C SER A 958 39.19 -37.50 -36.27
N ALA A 959 39.64 -36.53 -37.04
CA ALA A 959 38.86 -35.34 -37.37
C ALA A 959 38.75 -35.16 -38.89
N ALA A 960 37.61 -34.63 -39.35
CA ALA A 960 37.32 -34.41 -40.76
C ALA A 960 36.50 -33.14 -40.97
N SER A 961 36.54 -32.57 -42.18
CA SER A 961 35.66 -31.45 -42.53
C SER A 961 34.25 -31.96 -42.83
N PHE A 962 33.24 -31.09 -42.65
CA PHE A 962 31.84 -31.45 -42.93
C PHE A 962 31.66 -31.98 -44.37
N ALA A 963 32.36 -31.40 -45.36
CA ALA A 963 32.26 -31.83 -46.75
C ALA A 963 32.87 -33.21 -47.01
N VAL A 964 33.95 -33.57 -46.31
CA VAL A 964 34.55 -34.91 -46.39
C VAL A 964 33.60 -35.92 -45.74
N PHE A 965 33.13 -35.60 -44.53
CA PHE A 965 32.18 -36.43 -43.78
C PHE A 965 30.87 -36.68 -44.55
N SER A 966 30.26 -35.63 -45.11
CA SER A 966 29.01 -35.75 -45.86
C SER A 966 29.18 -36.55 -47.14
N ASN A 967 30.30 -36.39 -47.86
CA ASN A 967 30.59 -37.17 -49.06
C ASN A 967 30.83 -38.66 -48.76
N GLU A 968 31.48 -38.99 -47.65
CA GLU A 968 31.70 -40.39 -47.24
C GLU A 968 30.39 -41.11 -46.87
N LEU A 969 29.40 -40.37 -46.34
CA LEU A 969 28.10 -40.91 -45.93
C LEU A 969 27.05 -40.88 -47.04
N CYS A 970 26.99 -39.82 -47.83
CA CYS A 970 25.95 -39.58 -48.84
C CYS A 970 26.43 -39.89 -50.28
N GLY A 971 27.73 -40.12 -50.51
CA GLY A 971 28.33 -40.29 -51.84
C GLY A 971 28.21 -41.69 -52.46
N GLY A 972 27.25 -42.51 -52.05
CA GLY A 972 26.97 -43.83 -52.66
C GLY A 972 28.02 -44.93 -52.41
N HIS A 973 29.01 -44.70 -51.54
CA HIS A 973 30.03 -45.68 -51.16
C HIS A 973 29.46 -46.75 -50.20
N PRO A 974 30.06 -47.96 -50.09
CA PRO A 974 29.63 -48.95 -49.12
C PRO A 974 29.88 -48.44 -47.70
N TRP A 975 28.80 -48.27 -46.94
CA TRP A 975 28.81 -47.73 -45.59
C TRP A 975 29.50 -48.70 -44.62
N ASN A 976 30.70 -48.35 -44.16
CA ASN A 976 31.55 -49.21 -43.33
C ASN A 976 31.28 -49.02 -41.82
N VAL A 977 30.06 -49.35 -41.39
CA VAL A 977 29.62 -49.28 -39.99
C VAL A 977 29.13 -50.64 -39.49
N SER A 978 29.01 -50.76 -38.18
CA SER A 978 28.54 -51.97 -37.52
C SER A 978 27.09 -52.26 -37.88
N GLN A 979 26.78 -53.53 -38.17
CA GLN A 979 25.42 -53.98 -38.45
C GLN A 979 24.87 -54.80 -37.28
N TYR A 980 23.63 -54.49 -36.89
CA TYR A 980 22.95 -55.14 -35.78
C TYR A 980 21.64 -55.75 -36.23
N ARG A 981 21.25 -56.85 -35.59
CA ARG A 981 19.86 -57.29 -35.62
C ARG A 981 19.05 -56.34 -34.76
N ALA A 982 17.95 -55.80 -35.30
CA ALA A 982 17.14 -54.79 -34.61
C ALA A 982 16.68 -55.24 -33.21
N GLY A 983 16.27 -56.51 -33.05
CA GLY A 983 15.88 -57.07 -31.75
C GLY A 983 17.04 -57.10 -30.74
N GLU A 984 18.21 -57.59 -31.15
CA GLU A 984 19.41 -57.65 -30.29
C GLU A 984 19.83 -56.24 -29.84
N TRP A 985 19.81 -55.27 -30.77
CA TRP A 985 20.12 -53.87 -30.48
C TRP A 985 19.12 -53.23 -29.50
N VAL A 986 17.81 -53.45 -29.69
CA VAL A 986 16.78 -52.92 -28.77
C VAL A 986 16.94 -53.52 -27.37
N VAL A 987 17.19 -54.83 -27.27
CA VAL A 987 17.41 -55.47 -25.97
C VAL A 987 18.66 -54.91 -25.28
N ASP A 988 19.72 -54.66 -26.03
CA ASP A 988 20.92 -54.03 -25.50
C ASP A 988 20.65 -52.65 -24.91
N PHE A 989 19.81 -51.86 -25.58
CA PHE A 989 19.38 -50.56 -25.07
C PHE A 989 18.58 -50.68 -23.77
N LEU A 990 17.54 -51.54 -23.76
CA LEU A 990 16.66 -51.71 -22.60
C LEU A 990 17.43 -52.19 -21.36
N CYS A 991 18.45 -53.03 -21.55
CA CYS A 991 19.32 -53.52 -20.48
C CYS A 991 20.24 -52.43 -19.91
N LEU A 992 20.44 -51.29 -20.58
CA LEU A 992 21.19 -50.15 -20.02
C LEU A 992 20.35 -49.29 -19.07
N ILE A 993 19.01 -49.37 -19.12
CA ILE A 993 18.11 -48.46 -18.40
C ILE A 993 17.44 -49.19 -17.24
N PRO A 994 17.77 -48.88 -15.99
CA PRO A 994 17.06 -49.43 -14.84
C PRO A 994 15.58 -49.02 -14.81
N ILE A 995 14.74 -49.90 -14.28
CA ILE A 995 13.32 -49.63 -14.01
C ILE A 995 13.07 -49.56 -12.50
N HIS A 996 12.28 -48.58 -12.07
CA HIS A 996 11.87 -48.44 -10.67
C HIS A 996 10.69 -49.38 -10.41
N ILE A 997 10.82 -50.37 -9.52
CA ILE A 997 9.78 -51.39 -9.32
C ILE A 997 8.94 -51.17 -8.06
N ALA A 998 9.45 -50.44 -7.07
CA ALA A 998 8.70 -50.11 -5.86
C ALA A 998 9.30 -48.90 -5.15
N ILE A 999 8.49 -48.10 -4.48
CA ILE A 999 8.93 -47.02 -3.56
C ILE A 999 8.96 -47.54 -2.13
N THR A 1000 9.99 -47.20 -1.37
CA THR A 1000 10.06 -47.48 0.08
C THR A 1000 10.06 -46.19 0.87
N LYS A 1001 8.93 -45.84 1.50
CA LYS A 1001 8.75 -44.57 2.22
C LYS A 1001 7.91 -44.78 3.48
N GLU A 1002 8.31 -44.21 4.62
CA GLU A 1002 7.54 -44.24 5.88
C GLU A 1002 7.12 -45.68 6.30
N ASN A 1003 8.06 -46.64 6.24
CA ASN A 1003 7.81 -48.08 6.46
C ASN A 1003 6.79 -48.74 5.50
N ARG A 1004 6.52 -48.14 4.35
CA ARG A 1004 5.66 -48.72 3.30
C ARG A 1004 6.49 -49.19 2.12
N PHE A 1005 6.17 -50.39 1.62
CA PHE A 1005 6.61 -50.87 0.31
C PHE A 1005 5.47 -50.66 -0.68
N VAL A 1006 5.65 -49.76 -1.64
CA VAL A 1006 4.61 -49.40 -2.62
C VAL A 1006 5.05 -49.88 -4.00
N PRO A 1007 4.50 -50.99 -4.50
CA PRO A 1007 4.75 -51.46 -5.86
C PRO A 1007 4.41 -50.41 -6.91
N LEU A 1008 5.30 -50.26 -7.89
CA LEU A 1008 5.06 -49.42 -9.06
C LEU A 1008 4.55 -50.29 -10.21
N LYS A 1009 3.71 -49.70 -11.05
CA LYS A 1009 3.25 -50.33 -12.29
C LYS A 1009 4.11 -49.84 -13.44
N ASP A 1010 4.95 -50.71 -13.98
CA ASP A 1010 5.79 -50.48 -15.16
C ASP A 1010 6.72 -49.27 -15.00
N GLY A 1011 7.25 -49.06 -13.78
CA GLY A 1011 8.07 -47.87 -13.49
C GLY A 1011 7.30 -46.65 -13.00
N VAL A 1012 5.97 -46.70 -12.96
CA VAL A 1012 5.11 -45.55 -12.70
C VAL A 1012 4.27 -45.74 -11.44
N TYR A 1013 4.20 -44.70 -10.62
CA TYR A 1013 3.35 -44.68 -9.44
C TYR A 1013 1.87 -44.65 -9.84
N SER A 1014 1.09 -45.58 -9.29
CA SER A 1014 -0.35 -45.71 -9.54
C SER A 1014 -1.13 -45.71 -8.22
N PRO A 1015 -1.91 -44.65 -7.95
CA PRO A 1015 -2.76 -44.59 -6.76
C PRO A 1015 -3.80 -45.71 -6.70
N ASP A 1016 -4.29 -46.17 -7.87
CA ASP A 1016 -5.26 -47.26 -7.96
C ASP A 1016 -4.63 -48.61 -7.60
N LEU A 1017 -3.40 -48.86 -8.08
CA LEU A 1017 -2.64 -50.06 -7.70
C LEU A 1017 -2.32 -50.06 -6.21
N GLU A 1018 -1.82 -48.94 -5.67
CA GLU A 1018 -1.55 -48.81 -4.23
C GLU A 1018 -2.81 -49.12 -3.42
N ARG A 1019 -3.96 -48.49 -3.74
CA ARG A 1019 -5.23 -48.77 -3.05
C ARG A 1019 -5.65 -50.23 -3.12
N SER A 1020 -5.37 -50.93 -4.24
CA SER A 1020 -5.72 -52.34 -4.40
C SER A 1020 -4.86 -53.32 -3.60
N LEU A 1021 -3.69 -52.86 -3.15
CA LEU A 1021 -2.67 -53.64 -2.44
C LEU A 1021 -2.58 -53.32 -0.94
N LEU A 1022 -3.39 -52.37 -0.44
CA LEU A 1022 -3.48 -52.08 0.99
C LEU A 1022 -4.03 -53.30 1.75
N GLY A 1023 -3.23 -53.86 2.67
CA GLY A 1023 -3.55 -55.07 3.42
C GLY A 1023 -3.42 -56.37 2.61
N ALA A 1024 -2.83 -56.32 1.41
CA ALA A 1024 -2.51 -57.52 0.63
C ALA A 1024 -1.43 -58.34 1.34
N ASP A 1025 -1.53 -59.67 1.23
CA ASP A 1025 -0.45 -60.57 1.63
C ASP A 1025 0.70 -60.52 0.61
N VAL A 1026 1.85 -61.10 0.99
CA VAL A 1026 3.05 -61.09 0.15
C VAL A 1026 2.78 -61.72 -1.22
N ASN A 1027 1.96 -62.77 -1.30
CA ASN A 1027 1.64 -63.44 -2.57
C ASN A 1027 0.90 -62.50 -3.52
N ARG A 1028 -0.12 -61.79 -3.02
CA ARG A 1028 -0.87 -60.82 -3.83
C ARG A 1028 -0.04 -59.62 -4.25
N ILE A 1029 0.95 -59.21 -3.43
CA ILE A 1029 1.93 -58.20 -3.83
C ILE A 1029 2.81 -58.73 -4.96
N VAL A 1030 3.34 -59.96 -4.84
CA VAL A 1030 4.15 -60.61 -5.88
C VAL A 1030 3.38 -60.71 -7.20
N ASP A 1031 2.11 -61.11 -7.16
CA ASP A 1031 1.26 -61.21 -8.36
C ASP A 1031 0.96 -59.85 -9.02
N SER A 1032 1.18 -58.75 -8.29
CA SER A 1032 0.90 -57.38 -8.76
C SER A 1032 2.13 -56.61 -9.22
N LEU A 1033 3.33 -57.13 -8.97
CA LEU A 1033 4.58 -56.53 -9.44
C LEU A 1033 4.66 -56.65 -10.95
N SER A 1034 4.99 -55.55 -11.61
CA SER A 1034 5.31 -55.55 -13.04
C SER A 1034 6.72 -55.05 -13.28
N PHE A 1035 7.41 -55.68 -14.22
CA PHE A 1035 8.80 -55.36 -14.58
C PHE A 1035 8.89 -54.58 -15.90
N GLY A 1036 7.75 -54.05 -16.37
CA GLY A 1036 7.65 -53.22 -17.56
C GLY A 1036 8.30 -53.88 -18.78
N TRP A 1037 9.24 -53.17 -19.42
CA TRP A 1037 9.92 -53.66 -20.62
C TRP A 1037 10.77 -54.92 -20.41
N TYR A 1038 11.15 -55.24 -19.17
CA TYR A 1038 11.91 -56.47 -18.89
C TYR A 1038 11.04 -57.73 -18.92
N GLU A 1039 9.73 -57.63 -18.78
CA GLU A 1039 8.83 -58.80 -18.84
C GLU A 1039 8.96 -59.55 -20.17
N SER A 1040 9.08 -58.81 -21.27
CA SER A 1040 9.29 -59.39 -22.60
C SER A 1040 10.61 -60.16 -22.71
N LEU A 1041 11.64 -59.78 -21.95
CA LEU A 1041 12.90 -60.52 -21.89
C LEU A 1041 12.73 -61.84 -21.14
N PHE A 1042 12.08 -61.81 -19.98
CA PHE A 1042 11.86 -63.01 -19.15
C PHE A 1042 10.87 -63.99 -19.76
N GLN A 1043 9.79 -63.51 -20.39
CA GLN A 1043 8.70 -64.37 -20.86
C GLN A 1043 8.92 -64.86 -22.30
N SER A 1044 9.60 -64.08 -23.15
CA SER A 1044 9.65 -64.36 -24.59
C SER A 1044 11.08 -64.40 -25.15
N TYR A 1045 11.85 -63.31 -25.04
CA TYR A 1045 13.10 -63.18 -25.80
C TYR A 1045 14.25 -64.05 -25.25
N MET A 1046 14.30 -64.26 -23.93
CA MET A 1046 15.34 -65.05 -23.25
C MET A 1046 14.76 -66.02 -22.22
N ALA A 1047 13.53 -66.51 -22.45
CA ALA A 1047 12.79 -67.33 -21.49
C ALA A 1047 13.48 -68.66 -21.11
N SER A 1048 14.37 -69.18 -21.95
CA SER A 1048 15.13 -70.40 -21.69
C SER A 1048 16.38 -70.19 -20.83
N LYS A 1049 16.81 -68.94 -20.60
CA LYS A 1049 17.99 -68.64 -19.80
C LYS A 1049 17.65 -68.63 -18.31
N PRO A 1050 18.46 -69.26 -17.45
CA PRO A 1050 18.27 -69.20 -16.00
C PRO A 1050 18.48 -67.76 -15.48
N VAL A 1051 17.68 -67.36 -14.49
CA VAL A 1051 17.78 -66.04 -13.84
C VAL A 1051 18.61 -66.15 -12.56
N LYS A 1052 19.59 -65.26 -12.40
CA LYS A 1052 20.37 -65.10 -11.16
C LYS A 1052 20.17 -63.68 -10.64
N VAL A 1053 19.75 -63.54 -9.39
CA VAL A 1053 19.48 -62.23 -8.78
C VAL A 1053 20.64 -61.82 -7.88
N VAL A 1054 21.08 -60.58 -8.02
CA VAL A 1054 22.07 -59.91 -7.16
C VAL A 1054 21.41 -58.66 -6.60
N SER A 1055 21.22 -58.61 -5.29
CA SER A 1055 20.67 -57.43 -4.62
C SER A 1055 21.75 -56.74 -3.79
N SER A 1056 21.75 -55.41 -3.78
CA SER A 1056 22.52 -54.64 -2.80
C SER A 1056 21.57 -53.90 -1.88
N MET A 1057 21.67 -54.20 -0.59
CA MET A 1057 20.92 -53.56 0.50
C MET A 1057 21.91 -53.12 1.56
N GLY A 1058 21.70 -51.96 2.15
CA GLY A 1058 22.59 -51.42 3.18
C GLY A 1058 22.55 -49.90 3.20
N GLU A 1059 23.36 -49.32 4.06
CA GLU A 1059 23.36 -47.89 4.32
C GLU A 1059 23.51 -47.02 3.05
N GLN A 1060 22.82 -45.88 3.02
CA GLN A 1060 22.90 -44.95 1.91
C GLN A 1060 24.34 -44.42 1.72
N SER A 1061 24.72 -44.14 0.48
CA SER A 1061 26.00 -43.48 0.14
C SER A 1061 27.29 -44.28 0.39
N VAL A 1062 27.24 -45.56 0.78
CA VAL A 1062 28.45 -46.43 0.90
C VAL A 1062 29.00 -46.98 -0.44
N GLY A 1063 28.56 -46.42 -1.57
CA GLY A 1063 29.02 -46.85 -2.90
C GLY A 1063 28.35 -48.12 -3.46
N LYS A 1064 27.22 -48.57 -2.91
CA LYS A 1064 26.46 -49.75 -3.37
C LYS A 1064 26.10 -49.71 -4.86
N SER A 1065 25.39 -48.66 -5.26
CA SER A 1065 24.95 -48.45 -6.64
C SER A 1065 26.16 -48.30 -7.58
N PHE A 1066 27.25 -47.71 -7.10
CA PHE A 1066 28.51 -47.65 -7.84
C PHE A 1066 29.08 -49.05 -8.08
N ALA A 1067 29.14 -49.90 -7.05
CA ALA A 1067 29.59 -51.29 -7.17
C ALA A 1067 28.68 -52.10 -8.10
N LEU A 1068 27.36 -51.98 -7.99
CA LEU A 1068 26.40 -52.63 -8.89
C LEU A 1068 26.56 -52.16 -10.34
N ASN A 1069 26.73 -50.85 -10.56
CA ASN A 1069 26.99 -50.29 -11.89
C ASN A 1069 28.25 -50.91 -12.50
N HIS A 1070 29.33 -51.07 -11.73
CA HIS A 1070 30.59 -51.67 -12.19
C HIS A 1070 30.55 -53.20 -12.30
N LEU A 1071 29.64 -53.85 -11.56
CA LEU A 1071 29.41 -55.28 -11.66
C LEU A 1071 28.71 -55.64 -12.97
N VAL A 1072 27.57 -55.02 -13.27
CA VAL A 1072 26.66 -55.49 -14.35
C VAL A 1072 26.49 -54.50 -15.52
N ASP A 1073 27.31 -53.45 -15.61
CA ASP A 1073 27.23 -52.40 -16.64
C ASP A 1073 25.85 -51.73 -16.75
N THR A 1074 25.37 -51.19 -15.63
CA THR A 1074 24.09 -50.50 -15.54
C THR A 1074 24.23 -49.06 -15.04
N SER A 1075 23.18 -48.25 -15.18
CA SER A 1075 23.09 -46.83 -14.82
C SER A 1075 22.08 -46.58 -13.70
N PHE A 1076 22.32 -47.11 -12.49
CA PHE A 1076 21.63 -46.65 -11.28
C PHE A 1076 22.02 -45.19 -10.91
N ALA A 1077 22.24 -44.32 -11.91
CA ALA A 1077 22.96 -43.07 -11.81
C ALA A 1077 22.16 -41.99 -11.05
N GLY A 1078 22.64 -41.64 -9.84
CA GLY A 1078 22.72 -40.26 -9.33
C GLY A 1078 21.42 -39.62 -8.88
N SER A 1079 20.78 -40.20 -7.88
CA SER A 1079 19.55 -39.74 -7.23
C SER A 1079 19.73 -38.86 -6.01
N ALA A 1080 20.87 -38.17 -5.91
CA ALA A 1080 21.11 -37.19 -4.85
C ALA A 1080 20.07 -36.04 -4.81
N MET A 1081 19.08 -36.02 -5.70
CA MET A 1081 17.82 -35.30 -5.54
C MET A 1081 16.66 -36.28 -5.30
N ARG A 1082 16.44 -36.67 -4.03
CA ARG A 1082 15.13 -36.99 -3.40
C ARG A 1082 14.11 -37.86 -4.18
N THR A 1083 14.50 -38.68 -5.16
CA THR A 1083 13.56 -39.41 -6.07
C THR A 1083 13.83 -40.91 -6.21
N THR A 1084 14.75 -41.48 -5.43
CA THR A 1084 15.08 -42.92 -5.47
C THR A 1084 14.77 -43.68 -4.20
N GLU A 1085 13.90 -43.15 -3.33
CA GLU A 1085 13.34 -43.98 -2.28
C GLU A 1085 12.65 -45.19 -2.92
N GLY A 1086 13.18 -46.40 -2.74
CA GLY A 1086 12.66 -47.60 -3.39
C GLY A 1086 13.66 -48.64 -3.89
N VAL A 1087 13.18 -49.45 -4.82
CA VAL A 1087 13.86 -50.61 -5.41
C VAL A 1087 13.97 -50.42 -6.91
N TRP A 1088 15.20 -50.39 -7.40
CA TRP A 1088 15.51 -50.28 -8.82
C TRP A 1088 16.03 -51.60 -9.35
N MET A 1089 15.64 -51.93 -10.57
CA MET A 1089 15.97 -53.19 -11.21
C MET A 1089 16.68 -52.95 -12.55
N SER A 1090 17.74 -53.69 -12.79
CA SER A 1090 18.44 -53.76 -14.07
C SER A 1090 18.67 -55.22 -14.48
N VAL A 1091 18.72 -55.50 -15.77
CA VAL A 1091 18.94 -56.86 -16.30
C VAL A 1091 20.14 -56.88 -17.24
N THR A 1092 21.08 -57.79 -16.99
CA THR A 1092 22.29 -57.98 -17.80
C THR A 1092 22.35 -59.42 -18.33
N PRO A 1093 22.04 -59.63 -19.62
CA PRO A 1093 22.15 -60.94 -20.25
C PRO A 1093 23.61 -61.37 -20.47
N THR A 1094 23.93 -62.61 -20.11
CA THR A 1094 25.20 -63.29 -20.43
C THR A 1094 24.95 -64.50 -21.35
N GLN A 1095 26.00 -65.22 -21.75
CA GLN A 1095 25.82 -66.46 -22.51
C GLN A 1095 24.99 -67.49 -21.75
N GLU A 1096 25.25 -67.64 -20.45
CA GLU A 1096 24.71 -68.73 -19.63
C GLU A 1096 23.46 -68.35 -18.81
N ALA A 1097 23.25 -67.06 -18.50
CA ALA A 1097 22.19 -66.63 -17.58
C ALA A 1097 21.72 -65.18 -17.81
N LEU A 1098 20.59 -64.82 -17.19
CA LEU A 1098 20.15 -63.44 -17.00
C LEU A 1098 20.53 -62.99 -15.60
N ILE A 1099 21.43 -62.00 -15.48
CA ILE A 1099 21.76 -61.41 -14.18
C ILE A 1099 20.80 -60.26 -13.91
N VAL A 1100 20.00 -60.36 -12.85
CA VAL A 1100 19.12 -59.29 -12.37
C VAL A 1100 19.79 -58.58 -11.22
N ALA A 1101 20.08 -57.30 -11.37
CA ALA A 1101 20.61 -56.46 -10.30
C ALA A 1101 19.48 -55.65 -9.67
N LEU A 1102 19.34 -55.71 -8.35
CA LEU A 1102 18.40 -54.92 -7.56
C LEU A 1102 19.16 -53.95 -6.66
N ASP A 1103 18.90 -52.65 -6.82
CA ASP A 1103 19.45 -51.60 -5.99
C ASP A 1103 18.36 -51.04 -5.06
N PHE A 1104 18.59 -51.17 -3.76
CA PHE A 1104 17.67 -50.67 -2.73
C PHE A 1104 18.21 -49.35 -2.16
N GLU A 1105 17.43 -48.28 -2.30
CA GLU A 1105 17.75 -46.93 -1.83
C GLU A 1105 16.67 -46.42 -0.85
N GLY A 1106 17.07 -45.71 0.22
CA GLY A 1106 16.16 -45.14 1.22
C GLY A 1106 15.76 -46.04 2.40
N GLN A 1107 16.43 -47.19 2.61
CA GLN A 1107 16.18 -48.04 3.78
C GLN A 1107 17.16 -47.72 4.92
N SER A 1108 16.65 -47.12 5.99
CA SER A 1108 17.26 -47.21 7.32
C SER A 1108 17.20 -48.66 7.79
N VAL A 1109 18.18 -49.12 8.55
CA VAL A 1109 18.42 -50.51 9.01
C VAL A 1109 17.23 -51.19 9.75
N SER A 1110 16.09 -50.53 9.96
CA SER A 1110 14.94 -51.07 10.72
C SER A 1110 14.11 -52.16 10.01
N PHE A 1111 14.23 -52.35 8.70
CA PHE A 1111 13.47 -53.40 7.98
C PHE A 1111 13.96 -54.84 8.24
N MET A 1112 15.07 -55.02 8.97
CA MET A 1112 15.73 -56.32 9.15
C MET A 1112 15.42 -57.06 10.47
N SER A 1113 14.37 -56.66 11.22
CA SER A 1113 13.88 -57.43 12.39
C SER A 1113 12.50 -58.02 12.16
#